data_AF-A0AAT9QNI0-F1
#
_entry.id   AF-A0AAT9QNI0-F1
#
_cell.length_a   1.000
_cell.length_b   1.000
_cell.length_c   1.000
_cell.angle_alpha   90.00
_cell.angle_beta   90.00
_cell.angle_gamma   90.00
#
_symmetry.space_group_name_H-M   'P 1'
#
loop_
_entity.id
_entity.type
_entity.pdbx_description
1 polymer ?
#
loop_
_entity_poly.entity_id
_entity_poly.type
_entity_poly.pdbx_seq_one_letter_code
_entity_poly.pdbx_strand_id
1 'polypeptide(L)'
;MNQLADLVGAVRLPTGSHRKAAGTDAMTDLLIFRRREPGQEPATILWETVTARQVDGTITRLNSYFDEYPERLLGDLHVGNGMYGAETLQLTTDDLSAVPARLDAALADVVAEAKAAGMVMTERTAEQDRQRAAYVPAAAHEWEGHISTGDNGFTVVENGSHSDLAVPKTQGVELRALLGLRDAARALLSAEAESRDDTADIDALREELKTSYSRYTDTYGPINRYTLRDTGRVDEETQEPIQARITPRAVAIMSRDPFGPLVMALENFDEATQTASPAALLSSRQVQPRRPVLGVDTAEEALTVTLDSVGEVDLDYAASLLGISRDETRAAMGESIYQVPGTDEAYQTRAEYLSGNVREKLEVAQAAALSDDRFAVNVRALTDAMPQPLRMDEVEARLGAVWIDAGTHQEFVREILNDPYATVSNAAGSMWDVKANRHTLSATSNWGTQRMPASDILKQVLEQRPVRVTDEGENNRRVLNPTETAAAQEKAQLLQERFSEWVWEEPERATRLIDEYNRRFNSIVLRDYSTEGERLSLPGMAKDWSPRPHQRAAVARMLSEPAVGLFHQVGAGKTAEMVMGVMELRRLGMVNKPAVVIPNHMLEQFAREWLQIYPQARILAASSADLAGDKRRQFVARAAANEWDAVVMTRTAFQRVSLSPEAEAAYINSEVTQMRAELEAVKNSEQDNGRANSSIIKRLEKAVLAQEEALKAKLDAPADPGISFEETGIDYLVVDEPARLQEPPDPEQYPGGRNSRLGTRI
;
A
#
# COMPACT_ATOMS: atom_id res chain seq x y z
N MET A 1 21.45 -10.10 -18.87
CA MET A 1 22.71 -9.84 -19.60
C MET A 1 23.17 -11.00 -20.48
N ASN A 2 23.09 -12.26 -20.03
CA ASN A 2 23.52 -13.42 -20.83
C ASN A 2 22.81 -13.61 -22.17
N GLN A 3 21.65 -12.98 -22.42
CA GLN A 3 21.02 -13.02 -23.75
C GLN A 3 21.77 -12.21 -24.82
N LEU A 4 22.58 -11.22 -24.42
CA LEU A 4 23.19 -10.23 -25.33
C LEU A 4 24.73 -10.21 -25.28
N ALA A 5 25.34 -10.77 -24.24
CA ALA A 5 26.78 -10.67 -24.01
C ALA A 5 27.36 -11.93 -23.35
N ASP A 6 28.63 -12.21 -23.64
CA ASP A 6 29.43 -13.21 -22.94
C ASP A 6 30.24 -12.54 -21.83
N LEU A 7 30.39 -13.24 -20.70
CA LEU A 7 31.35 -12.86 -19.68
C LEU A 7 32.76 -13.16 -20.20
N VAL A 8 33.56 -12.10 -20.35
CA VAL A 8 34.98 -12.18 -20.71
C VAL A 8 35.79 -12.53 -19.48
N GLY A 9 35.44 -11.92 -18.34
CA GLY A 9 35.96 -12.28 -17.04
C GLY A 9 35.36 -11.44 -15.92
N ALA A 10 35.49 -11.92 -14.70
CA ALA A 10 35.13 -11.27 -13.46
C ALA A 10 36.31 -11.31 -12.49
N VAL A 11 36.46 -10.27 -11.67
CA VAL A 11 37.46 -10.19 -10.58
C VAL A 11 36.76 -9.68 -9.33
N ARG A 12 36.95 -10.36 -8.19
CA ARG A 12 36.38 -9.97 -6.90
C ARG A 12 37.42 -9.21 -6.08
N LEU A 13 37.05 -8.03 -5.63
CA LEU A 13 37.90 -7.16 -4.82
C LEU A 13 37.68 -7.42 -3.32
N PRO A 14 38.73 -7.33 -2.49
CA PRO A 14 38.59 -7.50 -1.06
C PRO A 14 37.78 -6.36 -0.42
N THR A 15 37.10 -6.69 0.67
CA THR A 15 36.38 -5.79 1.58
C THR A 15 37.27 -4.59 1.96
N GLY A 16 36.71 -3.38 1.89
CA GLY A 16 37.43 -2.13 2.18
C GLY A 16 38.16 -1.50 0.99
N SER A 17 38.11 -2.11 -0.21
CA SER A 17 38.70 -1.55 -1.45
C SER A 17 38.15 -0.15 -1.79
N HIS A 18 36.91 0.16 -1.40
CA HIS A 18 36.27 1.45 -1.66
C HIS A 18 36.21 2.37 -0.43
N ARG A 19 36.79 1.99 0.71
CA ARG A 19 36.71 2.75 1.97
C ARG A 19 37.24 4.18 1.81
N LYS A 20 38.32 4.37 1.05
CA LYS A 20 38.93 5.68 0.81
C LYS A 20 38.11 6.59 -0.13
N ALA A 21 37.39 6.01 -1.10
CA ALA A 21 36.71 6.76 -2.15
C ALA A 21 35.20 6.96 -1.88
N ALA A 22 34.56 5.96 -1.28
CA ALA A 22 33.11 5.90 -1.10
C ALA A 22 32.68 5.57 0.35
N GLY A 23 33.64 5.43 1.29
CA GLY A 23 33.33 5.20 2.71
C GLY A 23 32.65 3.87 3.03
N THR A 24 32.67 2.91 2.09
CA THR A 24 31.98 1.62 2.21
C THR A 24 32.94 0.44 2.23
N ASP A 25 32.56 -0.59 3.00
CA ASP A 25 33.22 -1.89 3.08
C ASP A 25 32.51 -2.97 2.26
N ALA A 26 31.57 -2.58 1.39
CA ALA A 26 30.89 -3.52 0.51
C ALA A 26 31.89 -4.31 -0.38
N MET A 27 31.72 -5.63 -0.40
CA MET A 27 32.43 -6.51 -1.34
C MET A 27 31.97 -6.20 -2.76
N THR A 28 32.93 -6.03 -3.69
CA THR A 28 32.64 -5.54 -5.04
C THR A 28 33.26 -6.47 -6.08
N ASP A 29 32.49 -6.74 -7.14
CA ASP A 29 32.92 -7.53 -8.29
C ASP A 29 33.05 -6.62 -9.52
N LEU A 30 34.16 -6.75 -10.24
CA LEU A 30 34.35 -6.18 -11.57
C LEU A 30 33.99 -7.24 -12.61
N LEU A 31 32.93 -7.01 -13.37
CA LEU A 31 32.50 -7.90 -14.46
C LEU A 31 32.80 -7.26 -15.82
N ILE A 32 33.44 -8.01 -16.71
CA ILE A 32 33.79 -7.58 -18.07
C ILE A 32 33.01 -8.41 -19.06
N PHE A 33 32.20 -7.74 -19.87
CA PHE A 33 31.35 -8.38 -20.86
C PHE A 33 31.73 -7.98 -22.28
N ARG A 34 31.59 -8.93 -23.21
CA ARG A 34 31.63 -8.68 -24.65
C ARG A 34 30.23 -8.92 -25.21
N ARG A 35 29.66 -7.90 -25.85
CA ARG A 35 28.39 -8.06 -26.58
C ARG A 35 28.58 -9.10 -27.69
N ARG A 36 27.73 -10.13 -27.72
CA ARG A 36 27.75 -11.18 -28.76
C ARG A 36 27.24 -10.63 -30.09
N GLU A 37 27.75 -11.21 -31.16
CA GLU A 37 27.17 -11.01 -32.49
C GLU A 37 25.78 -11.68 -32.55
N PRO A 38 24.81 -11.07 -33.27
CA PRO A 38 23.49 -11.66 -33.44
C PRO A 38 23.57 -13.11 -33.97
N GLY A 39 22.88 -14.03 -33.29
CA GLY A 39 22.82 -15.45 -33.68
C GLY A 39 23.94 -16.33 -33.13
N GLN A 40 24.85 -15.82 -32.30
CA GLN A 40 25.81 -16.63 -31.56
C GLN A 40 25.23 -17.15 -30.23
N GLU A 41 25.42 -18.44 -29.98
CA GLU A 41 25.10 -19.07 -28.69
C GLU A 41 26.02 -18.56 -27.56
N PRO A 42 25.56 -18.54 -26.30
CA PRO A 42 26.40 -18.18 -25.16
C PRO A 42 27.65 -19.03 -25.03
N ALA A 43 28.80 -18.40 -24.79
CA ALA A 43 30.07 -19.11 -24.63
C ALA A 43 30.11 -19.92 -23.31
N THR A 44 29.57 -19.37 -22.22
CA THR A 44 29.46 -20.06 -20.94
C THR A 44 28.34 -19.50 -20.08
N ILE A 45 27.76 -20.35 -19.24
CA ILE A 45 26.73 -20.01 -18.24
C ILE A 45 27.26 -20.13 -16.80
N LEU A 46 28.56 -20.41 -16.62
CA LEU A 46 29.17 -20.67 -15.31
C LEU A 46 28.87 -19.58 -14.28
N TRP A 47 28.91 -18.32 -14.72
CA TRP A 47 28.69 -17.14 -13.87
C TRP A 47 27.23 -16.95 -13.43
N GLU A 48 26.27 -17.69 -14.00
CA GLU A 48 24.87 -17.71 -13.55
C GLU A 48 24.60 -18.81 -12.51
N THR A 49 25.61 -19.63 -12.17
CA THR A 49 25.47 -20.75 -11.25
C THR A 49 26.28 -20.54 -9.96
N VAL A 50 25.95 -21.30 -8.92
CA VAL A 50 26.65 -21.29 -7.63
C VAL A 50 27.11 -22.69 -7.25
N THR A 51 28.31 -22.79 -6.68
CA THR A 51 28.85 -24.02 -6.07
C THR A 51 28.90 -23.88 -4.54
N ALA A 52 28.74 -25.00 -3.84
CA ALA A 52 28.88 -25.05 -2.40
C ALA A 52 30.34 -25.33 -2.04
N ARG A 53 30.94 -24.46 -1.22
CA ARG A 53 32.34 -24.55 -0.79
C ARG A 53 32.42 -24.45 0.72
N GLN A 54 33.34 -25.22 1.32
CA GLN A 54 33.63 -25.12 2.74
C GLN A 54 34.66 -24.00 2.96
N VAL A 55 34.27 -22.96 3.70
CA VAL A 55 35.11 -21.82 4.09
C VAL A 55 34.99 -21.66 5.60
N ASP A 56 36.12 -21.61 6.31
CA ASP A 56 36.20 -21.51 7.77
C ASP A 56 35.33 -22.53 8.55
N GLY A 57 35.14 -23.72 7.97
CA GLY A 57 34.33 -24.79 8.57
C GLY A 57 32.84 -24.76 8.23
N THR A 58 32.34 -23.69 7.59
CA THR A 58 30.95 -23.51 7.17
C THR A 58 30.78 -23.76 5.67
N ILE A 59 29.66 -24.35 5.26
CA ILE A 59 29.32 -24.52 3.84
C ILE A 59 28.68 -23.23 3.33
N THR A 60 29.36 -22.52 2.45
CA THR A 60 28.90 -21.26 1.85
C THR A 60 28.74 -21.42 0.34
N ARG A 61 27.80 -20.67 -0.24
CA ARG A 61 27.60 -20.64 -1.70
C ARG A 61 28.53 -19.59 -2.32
N LEU A 62 29.40 -20.03 -3.21
CA LEU A 62 30.27 -19.18 -4.04
C LEU A 62 29.77 -19.22 -5.49
N ASN A 63 29.90 -18.14 -6.25
CA ASN A 63 29.60 -18.17 -7.68
C ASN A 63 30.56 -19.13 -8.38
N SER A 64 30.04 -20.04 -9.21
CA SER A 64 30.84 -21.11 -9.81
C SER A 64 32.02 -20.59 -10.64
N TYR A 65 31.90 -19.38 -11.21
CA TYR A 65 33.00 -18.73 -11.92
C TYR A 65 34.22 -18.50 -11.00
N PHE A 66 34.02 -17.99 -9.79
CA PHE A 66 35.14 -17.73 -8.87
C PHE A 66 35.69 -19.01 -8.24
N ASP A 67 34.92 -20.09 -8.29
CA ASP A 67 35.38 -21.41 -7.87
C ASP A 67 36.28 -22.05 -8.93
N GLU A 68 35.98 -21.86 -10.21
CA GLU A 68 36.82 -22.28 -11.33
C GLU A 68 38.07 -21.41 -11.51
N TYR A 69 37.97 -20.11 -11.23
CA TYR A 69 39.05 -19.12 -11.36
C TYR A 69 39.38 -18.46 -10.01
N PRO A 70 39.94 -19.22 -9.03
CA PRO A 70 40.23 -18.71 -7.70
C PRO A 70 41.28 -17.59 -7.68
N GLU A 71 42.17 -17.53 -8.67
CA GLU A 71 43.15 -16.44 -8.85
C GLU A 71 42.50 -15.07 -9.12
N ARG A 72 41.21 -15.06 -9.48
CA ARG A 72 40.42 -13.83 -9.68
C ARG A 72 39.77 -13.32 -8.40
N LEU A 73 40.01 -13.98 -7.27
CA LEU A 73 39.72 -13.49 -5.92
C LEU A 73 40.97 -12.76 -5.39
N LEU A 74 40.93 -11.44 -5.29
CA LEU A 74 42.10 -10.65 -4.88
C LEU A 74 42.31 -10.61 -3.35
N GLY A 75 42.16 -11.76 -2.68
CA GLY A 75 42.27 -11.91 -1.23
C GLY A 75 41.91 -13.32 -0.80
N ASP A 76 41.73 -13.51 0.49
CA ASP A 76 41.36 -14.77 1.12
C ASP A 76 39.90 -14.73 1.56
N LEU A 77 39.17 -15.82 1.29
CA LEU A 77 37.77 -15.95 1.66
C LEU A 77 37.65 -16.23 3.15
N HIS A 78 36.85 -15.43 3.84
CA HIS A 78 36.49 -15.63 5.24
C HIS A 78 34.99 -15.52 5.47
N VAL A 79 34.49 -16.22 6.49
CA VAL A 79 33.11 -16.06 6.96
C VAL A 79 33.10 -15.08 8.14
N GLY A 80 32.47 -13.94 7.96
CA GLY A 80 32.41 -12.87 8.98
C GLY A 80 31.01 -12.28 9.13
N ASN A 81 30.80 -11.51 10.20
CA ASN A 81 29.52 -10.85 10.44
C ASN A 81 29.35 -9.66 9.48
N GLY A 82 28.26 -9.65 8.71
CA GLY A 82 27.89 -8.53 7.85
C GLY A 82 27.36 -7.33 8.65
N MET A 83 27.06 -6.23 7.96
CA MET A 83 26.57 -4.97 8.56
C MET A 83 25.29 -5.12 9.42
N TYR A 84 24.60 -6.26 9.30
CA TYR A 84 23.37 -6.60 10.04
C TYR A 84 23.51 -7.86 10.92
N GLY A 85 24.74 -8.30 11.22
CA GLY A 85 24.99 -9.43 12.13
C GLY A 85 24.77 -10.84 11.54
N ALA A 86 24.39 -10.98 10.28
CA ALA A 86 24.32 -12.26 9.58
C ALA A 86 25.72 -12.75 9.15
N GLU A 87 25.96 -14.07 9.17
CA GLU A 87 27.18 -14.67 8.61
C GLU A 87 27.22 -14.41 7.09
N THR A 88 28.24 -13.70 6.64
CA THR A 88 28.43 -13.29 5.24
C THR A 88 29.83 -13.67 4.77
N LEU A 89 29.93 -14.08 3.50
CA LEU A 89 31.21 -14.34 2.86
C LEU A 89 31.91 -13.01 2.59
N GLN A 90 33.11 -12.86 3.14
CA GLN A 90 33.97 -11.70 2.97
C GLN A 90 35.26 -12.13 2.25
N LEU A 91 35.87 -11.20 1.53
CA LEU A 91 37.18 -11.40 0.92
C LEU A 91 38.14 -10.40 1.58
N THR A 92 39.12 -10.86 2.32
CA THR A 92 40.06 -9.98 3.05
C THR A 92 41.47 -10.08 2.48
N THR A 93 42.28 -9.05 2.68
CA THR A 93 43.69 -9.05 2.33
C THR A 93 44.48 -8.32 3.41
N ASP A 94 45.68 -8.81 3.71
CA ASP A 94 46.59 -8.17 4.68
C ASP A 94 47.12 -6.82 4.19
N ASP A 95 47.10 -6.59 2.87
CA ASP A 95 47.60 -5.37 2.24
C ASP A 95 46.66 -4.88 1.13
N LEU A 96 45.82 -3.90 1.46
CA LEU A 96 44.95 -3.22 0.50
C LEU A 96 45.73 -2.37 -0.53
N SER A 97 46.96 -1.97 -0.22
CA SER A 97 47.77 -1.15 -1.15
C SER A 97 48.32 -1.96 -2.33
N ALA A 98 48.39 -3.29 -2.19
CA ALA A 98 48.78 -4.21 -3.26
C ALA A 98 47.63 -4.56 -4.23
N VAL A 99 46.37 -4.27 -3.87
CA VAL A 99 45.17 -4.62 -4.67
C VAL A 99 45.22 -4.04 -6.09
N PRO A 100 45.60 -2.78 -6.34
CA PRO A 100 45.69 -2.24 -7.70
C PRO A 100 46.63 -3.06 -8.61
N ALA A 101 47.81 -3.44 -8.11
CA ALA A 101 48.77 -4.24 -8.89
C ALA A 101 48.27 -5.67 -9.14
N ARG A 102 47.58 -6.28 -8.16
CA ARG A 102 46.94 -7.60 -8.34
C ARG A 102 45.78 -7.55 -9.32
N LEU A 103 45.01 -6.47 -9.30
CA LEU A 103 43.93 -6.23 -10.26
C LEU A 103 44.49 -6.08 -11.67
N ASP A 104 45.55 -5.30 -11.86
CA ASP A 104 46.20 -5.14 -13.17
C ASP A 104 46.68 -6.50 -13.72
N ALA A 105 47.27 -7.35 -12.87
CA ALA A 105 47.69 -8.70 -13.26
C ALA A 105 46.50 -9.60 -13.64
N ALA A 106 45.46 -9.66 -12.79
CA ALA A 106 44.27 -10.46 -13.06
C ALA A 106 43.54 -9.99 -14.35
N LEU A 107 43.51 -8.68 -14.60
CA LEU A 107 42.95 -8.11 -15.82
C LEU A 107 43.80 -8.43 -17.05
N ALA A 108 45.13 -8.42 -16.93
CA ALA A 108 46.02 -8.82 -18.01
C ALA A 108 45.80 -10.28 -18.40
N ASP A 109 45.62 -11.16 -17.41
CA ASP A 109 45.33 -12.59 -17.62
C ASP A 109 43.95 -12.79 -18.28
N VAL A 110 42.91 -12.12 -17.77
CA VAL A 110 41.57 -12.12 -18.40
C VAL A 110 41.64 -11.66 -19.85
N VAL A 111 42.40 -10.61 -20.16
CA VAL A 111 42.57 -10.10 -21.54
C VAL A 111 43.35 -11.09 -22.40
N ALA A 112 44.37 -11.75 -21.86
CA ALA A 112 45.15 -12.76 -22.59
C ALA A 112 44.28 -13.98 -22.95
N GLU A 113 43.50 -14.48 -21.99
CA GLU A 113 42.53 -15.56 -22.20
C GLU A 113 41.45 -15.16 -23.19
N ALA A 114 40.90 -13.96 -23.07
CA ALA A 114 39.91 -13.43 -24.00
C ALA A 114 40.42 -13.40 -25.44
N LYS A 115 41.66 -12.95 -25.65
CA LYS A 115 42.30 -12.95 -26.97
C LYS A 115 42.52 -14.36 -27.49
N ALA A 116 42.98 -15.28 -26.65
CA ALA A 116 43.19 -16.68 -27.02
C ALA A 116 41.88 -17.38 -27.41
N ALA A 117 40.78 -17.06 -26.72
CA ALA A 117 39.44 -17.56 -26.99
C ALA A 117 38.73 -16.85 -28.16
N GLY A 118 39.37 -15.88 -28.82
CA GLY A 118 38.75 -15.09 -29.88
C GLY A 118 37.62 -14.17 -29.40
N MET A 119 37.53 -13.90 -28.11
CA MET A 119 36.59 -12.94 -27.50
C MET A 119 37.07 -11.50 -27.66
N VAL A 120 37.51 -11.15 -28.87
CA VAL A 120 37.94 -9.81 -29.24
C VAL A 120 36.75 -8.96 -29.69
N MET A 121 36.91 -7.64 -29.63
CA MET A 121 35.91 -6.69 -30.09
C MET A 121 35.84 -6.70 -31.62
N THR A 122 34.64 -6.91 -32.17
CA THR A 122 34.37 -6.66 -33.58
C THR A 122 34.38 -5.15 -33.84
N GLU A 123 35.08 -4.70 -34.88
CA GLU A 123 35.04 -3.29 -35.28
C GLU A 123 33.59 -2.85 -35.52
N ARG A 124 33.26 -1.66 -35.01
CA ARG A 124 31.94 -1.06 -35.21
C ARG A 124 31.74 -0.77 -36.68
N THR A 125 30.54 -1.04 -37.17
CA THR A 125 30.10 -0.51 -38.47
C THR A 125 30.05 1.02 -38.40
N ALA A 126 30.18 1.69 -39.55
CA ALA A 126 30.02 3.14 -39.64
C ALA A 126 28.68 3.64 -39.08
N GLU A 127 27.65 2.81 -39.10
CA GLU A 127 26.35 3.10 -38.49
C GLU A 127 26.39 3.05 -36.97
N GLN A 128 27.06 2.05 -36.38
CA GLN A 128 27.24 1.96 -34.92
C GLN A 128 28.13 3.08 -34.40
N ASP A 129 29.13 3.53 -35.18
CA ASP A 129 29.94 4.69 -34.83
C ASP A 129 29.13 5.99 -34.91
N ARG A 130 28.23 6.14 -35.90
CA ARG A 130 27.28 7.26 -35.94
C ARG A 130 26.34 7.27 -34.74
N GLN A 131 25.76 6.12 -34.39
CA GLN A 131 24.87 6.00 -33.23
C GLN A 131 25.59 6.30 -31.92
N ARG A 132 26.83 5.81 -31.76
CA ARG A 132 27.65 6.14 -30.59
C ARG A 132 28.01 7.62 -30.53
N ALA A 133 28.32 8.25 -31.68
CA ALA A 133 28.59 9.68 -31.74
C ALA A 133 27.35 10.53 -31.46
N ALA A 134 26.15 10.02 -31.76
CA ALA A 134 24.87 10.66 -31.46
C ALA A 134 24.37 10.40 -30.02
N TYR A 135 24.98 9.48 -29.28
CA TYR A 135 24.62 9.19 -27.90
C TYR A 135 25.01 10.36 -27.00
N VAL A 136 23.99 11.01 -26.42
CA VAL A 136 24.17 12.05 -25.41
C VAL A 136 23.58 11.53 -24.10
N PRO A 137 24.40 11.27 -23.06
CA PRO A 137 23.88 10.84 -21.78
C PRO A 137 23.05 11.97 -21.15
N ALA A 138 21.95 11.60 -20.49
CA ALA A 138 21.15 12.56 -19.74
C ALA A 138 21.95 13.11 -18.54
N ALA A 139 21.78 14.38 -18.23
CA ALA A 139 22.34 14.96 -17.01
C ALA A 139 21.61 14.40 -15.76
N ALA A 140 22.26 14.44 -14.59
CA ALA A 140 21.71 13.86 -13.36
C ALA A 140 20.33 14.45 -12.93
N HIS A 141 19.99 15.66 -13.39
CA HIS A 141 18.72 16.32 -13.09
C HIS A 141 17.64 16.09 -14.17
N GLU A 142 17.98 15.40 -15.25
CA GLU A 142 17.08 15.07 -16.37
C GLU A 142 16.55 13.65 -16.19
N TRP A 143 15.30 13.57 -15.79
CA TRP A 143 14.62 12.31 -15.47
C TRP A 143 14.20 11.54 -16.72
N GLU A 144 13.93 10.24 -16.58
CA GLU A 144 13.37 9.46 -17.68
C GLU A 144 12.06 10.11 -18.18
N GLY A 145 12.02 10.45 -19.47
CA GLY A 145 10.95 11.19 -20.13
C GLY A 145 11.13 12.71 -20.21
N HIS A 146 12.21 13.28 -19.64
CA HIS A 146 12.48 14.73 -19.66
C HIS A 146 12.64 15.25 -21.09
N ILE A 147 11.90 16.31 -21.44
CA ILE A 147 11.90 16.91 -22.77
C ILE A 147 12.81 18.14 -22.77
N SER A 148 13.77 18.18 -23.67
CA SER A 148 14.72 19.29 -23.82
C SER A 148 14.70 19.82 -25.25
N THR A 149 15.10 21.08 -25.44
CA THR A 149 15.34 21.65 -26.77
C THR A 149 16.72 21.26 -27.25
N GLY A 150 16.84 20.63 -28.42
CA GLY A 150 18.11 20.34 -29.08
C GLY A 150 18.38 21.26 -30.27
N ASP A 151 19.57 21.12 -30.88
CA ASP A 151 20.03 21.99 -31.98
C ASP A 151 19.06 22.09 -33.16
N ASN A 152 18.33 21.02 -33.47
CA ASN A 152 17.41 20.95 -34.61
C ASN A 152 15.96 20.57 -34.24
N GLY A 153 15.59 20.56 -32.97
CA GLY A 153 14.27 20.06 -32.55
C GLY A 153 14.12 19.90 -31.05
N PHE A 154 13.50 18.78 -30.67
CA PHE A 154 13.30 18.41 -29.27
C PHE A 154 13.91 17.04 -29.04
N THR A 155 14.44 16.83 -27.85
CA THR A 155 14.91 15.52 -27.40
C THR A 155 14.09 15.10 -26.18
N VAL A 156 14.05 13.80 -25.93
CA VAL A 156 13.46 13.19 -24.75
C VAL A 156 14.45 12.23 -24.13
N VAL A 157 14.57 12.21 -22.81
CA VAL A 157 15.39 11.21 -22.13
C VAL A 157 14.69 9.85 -22.19
N GLU A 158 15.35 8.88 -22.82
CA GLU A 158 14.94 7.48 -22.86
C GLU A 158 16.14 6.58 -22.53
N ASN A 159 15.95 5.67 -21.58
CA ASN A 159 16.99 4.77 -21.06
C ASN A 159 18.26 5.52 -20.62
N GLY A 160 18.09 6.68 -19.96
CA GLY A 160 19.21 7.49 -19.45
C GLY A 160 20.00 8.26 -20.52
N SER A 161 19.46 8.44 -21.73
CA SER A 161 20.11 9.21 -22.80
C SER A 161 19.10 9.99 -23.63
N HIS A 162 19.54 11.03 -24.33
CA HIS A 162 18.68 11.80 -25.22
C HIS A 162 18.37 11.02 -26.51
N SER A 163 17.09 10.89 -26.79
CA SER A 163 16.51 10.43 -28.06
C SER A 163 15.78 11.58 -28.77
N ASP A 164 15.73 11.57 -30.10
CA ASP A 164 14.99 12.56 -30.87
C ASP A 164 13.47 12.46 -30.62
N LEU A 165 12.84 13.58 -30.27
CA LEU A 165 11.39 13.69 -30.11
C LEU A 165 10.76 14.37 -31.33
N ALA A 166 9.98 13.61 -32.09
CA ALA A 166 9.28 14.11 -33.26
C ALA A 166 8.10 15.02 -32.87
N VAL A 167 8.33 16.35 -32.93
CA VAL A 167 7.30 17.36 -32.68
C VAL A 167 6.92 18.07 -33.99
N PRO A 168 5.63 18.14 -34.37
CA PRO A 168 5.22 18.89 -35.55
C PRO A 168 5.62 20.37 -35.45
N LYS A 169 6.14 20.95 -36.54
CA LYS A 169 6.63 22.34 -36.57
C LYS A 169 5.61 23.37 -36.07
N THR A 170 4.32 23.13 -36.30
CA THR A 170 3.23 24.02 -35.83
C THR A 170 3.08 24.03 -34.31
N GLN A 171 3.53 22.99 -33.61
CA GLN A 171 3.44 22.85 -32.16
C GLN A 171 4.74 23.26 -31.45
N GLY A 172 5.86 23.31 -32.17
CA GLY A 172 7.18 23.55 -31.58
C GLY A 172 7.31 24.93 -30.93
N VAL A 173 6.66 25.97 -31.44
CA VAL A 173 6.74 27.31 -30.83
C VAL A 173 6.07 27.33 -29.45
N GLU A 174 4.86 26.78 -29.36
CA GLU A 174 4.13 26.70 -28.09
C GLU A 174 4.83 25.77 -27.09
N LEU A 175 5.34 24.61 -27.55
CA LEU A 175 6.06 23.69 -26.68
C LEU A 175 7.32 24.34 -26.07
N ARG A 176 8.09 25.13 -26.81
CA ARG A 176 9.22 25.88 -26.23
C ARG A 176 8.79 26.87 -25.16
N ALA A 177 7.65 27.52 -25.34
CA ALA A 177 7.13 28.44 -24.33
C ALA A 177 6.73 27.68 -23.05
N LEU A 178 6.10 26.52 -23.18
CA LEU A 178 5.76 25.64 -22.04
C LEU A 178 7.01 25.11 -21.32
N LEU A 179 8.05 24.70 -22.06
CA LEU A 179 9.33 24.29 -21.48
C LEU A 179 10.01 25.44 -20.72
N GLY A 180 9.96 26.66 -21.27
CA GLY A 180 10.45 27.85 -20.58
C GLY A 180 9.71 28.13 -19.27
N LEU A 181 8.38 27.95 -19.23
CA LEU A 181 7.60 28.06 -17.99
C LEU A 181 8.00 26.99 -16.97
N ARG A 182 8.20 25.74 -17.40
CA ARG A 182 8.68 24.64 -16.55
C ARG A 182 10.01 25.00 -15.90
N ASP A 183 10.97 25.44 -16.70
CA ASP A 183 12.35 25.68 -16.25
C ASP A 183 12.40 26.88 -15.30
N ALA A 184 11.68 27.97 -15.61
CA ALA A 184 11.54 29.13 -14.73
C ALA A 184 10.85 28.77 -13.40
N ALA A 185 9.78 27.97 -13.43
CA ALA A 185 9.08 27.53 -12.22
C ALA A 185 9.97 26.65 -11.34
N ARG A 186 10.71 25.71 -11.93
CA ARG A 186 11.66 24.85 -11.20
C ARG A 186 12.80 25.65 -10.58
N ALA A 187 13.36 26.62 -11.32
CA ALA A 187 14.42 27.49 -10.81
C ALA A 187 13.94 28.31 -9.62
N LEU A 188 12.75 28.91 -9.70
CA LEU A 188 12.14 29.64 -8.60
C LEU A 188 11.92 28.76 -7.36
N LEU A 189 11.30 27.58 -7.53
CA LEU A 189 11.04 26.66 -6.43
C LEU A 189 12.33 26.16 -5.76
N SER A 190 13.39 25.93 -6.54
CA SER A 190 14.69 25.51 -6.01
C SER A 190 15.30 26.65 -5.17
N ALA A 191 15.29 27.88 -5.69
CA ALA A 191 15.79 29.05 -4.96
C ALA A 191 15.00 29.33 -3.67
N GLU A 192 13.67 29.17 -3.69
CA GLU A 192 12.84 29.32 -2.48
C GLU A 192 13.11 28.25 -1.41
N ALA A 193 13.48 27.03 -1.80
CA ALA A 193 13.88 25.98 -0.86
C ALA A 193 15.27 26.20 -0.26
N GLU A 194 16.18 26.87 -0.97
CA GLU A 194 17.55 27.10 -0.50
C GLU A 194 17.67 28.33 0.41
N SER A 195 16.74 29.29 0.32
CA SER A 195 16.77 30.54 1.08
C SER A 195 15.56 30.73 1.99
N ARG A 196 15.79 31.30 3.18
CA ARG A 196 14.74 31.70 4.13
C ARG A 196 14.03 33.00 3.76
N ASP A 197 14.78 33.91 3.15
CA ASP A 197 14.34 35.28 2.87
C ASP A 197 14.14 35.44 1.37
N ASP A 198 13.23 36.32 0.98
CA ASP A 198 13.05 36.72 -0.41
C ASP A 198 14.27 37.55 -0.81
N THR A 199 15.18 36.89 -1.53
CA THR A 199 16.38 37.50 -2.09
C THR A 199 16.03 38.21 -3.39
N ALA A 200 16.86 39.17 -3.79
CA ALA A 200 16.69 39.84 -5.09
C ALA A 200 16.68 38.85 -6.27
N ASP A 201 17.40 37.73 -6.16
CA ASP A 201 17.41 36.66 -7.17
C ASP A 201 16.07 35.92 -7.22
N ILE A 202 15.47 35.60 -6.06
CA ILE A 202 14.13 34.98 -5.99
C ILE A 202 13.07 35.91 -6.58
N ASP A 203 13.13 37.20 -6.26
CA ASP A 203 12.19 38.18 -6.82
C ASP A 203 12.34 38.34 -8.34
N ALA A 204 13.58 38.30 -8.85
CA ALA A 204 13.86 38.31 -10.28
C ALA A 204 13.32 37.06 -11.00
N LEU A 205 13.57 35.86 -10.44
CA LEU A 205 13.05 34.60 -10.97
C LEU A 205 11.51 34.58 -10.99
N ARG A 206 10.87 35.13 -9.95
CA ARG A 206 9.41 35.21 -9.86
C ARG A 206 8.84 36.15 -10.90
N GLU A 207 9.44 37.33 -11.09
CA GLU A 207 8.99 38.28 -12.11
C GLU A 207 9.23 37.75 -13.54
N GLU A 208 10.30 37.00 -13.76
CA GLU A 208 10.57 36.30 -15.04
C GLU A 208 9.50 35.24 -15.33
N LEU A 209 9.18 34.39 -14.36
CA LEU A 209 8.12 33.39 -14.47
C LEU A 209 6.77 34.05 -14.78
N LYS A 210 6.41 35.07 -14.00
CA LYS A 210 5.17 35.85 -14.18
C LYS A 210 5.07 36.48 -15.55
N THR A 211 6.13 37.14 -16.01
CA THR A 211 6.16 37.76 -17.34
C THR A 211 6.03 36.71 -18.44
N SER A 212 6.70 35.57 -18.31
CA SER A 212 6.62 34.47 -19.27
C SER A 212 5.23 33.85 -19.31
N TYR A 213 4.58 33.68 -18.14
CA TYR A 213 3.22 33.20 -18.03
C TYR A 213 2.22 34.15 -18.70
N SER A 214 2.27 35.44 -18.39
CA SER A 214 1.40 36.43 -19.03
C SER A 214 1.54 36.44 -20.55
N ARG A 215 2.79 36.38 -21.05
CA ARG A 215 3.06 36.31 -22.50
C ARG A 215 2.46 35.04 -23.13
N TYR A 216 2.57 33.91 -22.45
CA TYR A 216 1.97 32.66 -22.91
C TYR A 216 0.44 32.78 -22.97
N THR A 217 -0.20 33.23 -21.88
CA THR A 217 -1.65 33.35 -21.81
C THR A 217 -2.23 34.35 -22.82
N ASP A 218 -1.53 35.46 -23.07
CA ASP A 218 -1.93 36.45 -24.07
C ASP A 218 -1.89 35.89 -25.51
N THR A 219 -0.99 34.94 -25.77
CA THR A 219 -0.79 34.37 -27.11
C THR A 219 -1.68 33.15 -27.36
N TYR A 220 -1.78 32.25 -26.37
CA TYR A 220 -2.38 30.92 -26.53
C TYR A 220 -3.68 30.73 -25.73
N GLY A 221 -3.98 31.62 -24.78
CA GLY A 221 -5.01 31.42 -23.76
C GLY A 221 -4.52 30.57 -22.58
N PRO A 222 -5.42 30.10 -21.71
CA PRO A 222 -5.08 29.27 -20.57
C PRO A 222 -4.27 28.02 -20.95
N ILE A 223 -3.35 27.59 -20.07
CA ILE A 223 -2.54 26.39 -20.26
C ILE A 223 -3.43 25.14 -20.30
N ASN A 224 -4.38 25.04 -19.37
CA ASN A 224 -5.27 23.89 -19.16
C ASN A 224 -6.53 23.94 -20.07
N ARG A 225 -6.53 24.77 -21.11
CA ARG A 225 -7.66 24.86 -22.05
C ARG A 225 -7.89 23.53 -22.78
N TYR A 226 -9.16 23.21 -23.02
CA TYR A 226 -9.54 22.06 -23.83
C TYR A 226 -10.76 22.37 -24.69
N THR A 227 -11.03 21.52 -25.68
CA THR A 227 -12.31 21.53 -26.40
C THR A 227 -13.02 20.20 -26.20
N LEU A 228 -14.36 20.21 -26.21
CA LEU A 228 -15.16 19.00 -26.09
C LEU A 228 -15.49 18.48 -27.50
N ARG A 229 -15.31 17.18 -27.70
CA ARG A 229 -15.67 16.48 -28.93
C ARG A 229 -16.59 15.31 -28.60
N ASP A 230 -17.72 15.24 -29.28
CA ASP A 230 -18.62 14.10 -29.14
C ASP A 230 -17.94 12.80 -29.59
N THR A 231 -18.01 11.77 -28.74
CA THR A 231 -17.44 10.45 -29.04
C THR A 231 -18.37 9.58 -29.89
N GLY A 232 -19.63 10.00 -30.07
CA GLY A 232 -20.68 9.20 -30.71
C GLY A 232 -21.21 8.04 -29.85
N ARG A 233 -20.75 7.94 -28.59
CA ARG A 233 -21.23 6.97 -27.60
C ARG A 233 -22.10 7.70 -26.58
N VAL A 234 -23.03 6.98 -25.96
CA VAL A 234 -23.86 7.48 -24.84
C VAL A 234 -23.56 6.69 -23.58
N ASP A 235 -23.70 7.35 -22.43
CA ASP A 235 -23.65 6.70 -21.13
C ASP A 235 -24.85 5.76 -20.97
N GLU A 236 -24.64 4.53 -20.50
CA GLU A 236 -25.69 3.51 -20.42
C GLU A 236 -26.75 3.86 -19.37
N GLU A 237 -26.38 4.59 -18.32
CA GLU A 237 -27.25 4.94 -17.20
C GLU A 237 -27.95 6.29 -17.43
N THR A 238 -27.22 7.30 -17.89
CA THR A 238 -27.79 8.65 -18.08
C THR A 238 -28.33 8.90 -19.49
N GLN A 239 -27.98 8.07 -20.47
CA GLN A 239 -28.29 8.24 -21.91
C GLN A 239 -27.72 9.54 -22.51
N GLU A 240 -26.79 10.21 -21.82
CA GLU A 240 -26.15 11.42 -22.30
C GLU A 240 -24.94 11.10 -23.20
N PRO A 241 -24.64 11.93 -24.21
CA PRO A 241 -23.49 11.72 -25.07
C PRO A 241 -22.18 11.84 -24.29
N ILE A 242 -21.33 10.82 -24.39
CA ILE A 242 -19.98 10.83 -23.82
C ILE A 242 -19.14 11.80 -24.66
N GLN A 243 -18.60 12.83 -24.01
CA GLN A 243 -17.71 13.80 -24.65
C GLN A 243 -16.25 13.53 -24.29
N ALA A 244 -15.37 13.64 -25.28
CA ALA A 244 -13.93 13.57 -25.10
C ALA A 244 -13.34 14.97 -24.98
N ARG A 245 -12.49 15.17 -23.97
CA ARG A 245 -11.67 16.37 -23.82
C ARG A 245 -10.50 16.30 -24.81
N ILE A 246 -10.35 17.35 -25.61
CA ILE A 246 -9.30 17.49 -26.61
C ILE A 246 -8.40 18.66 -26.21
N THR A 247 -7.25 18.29 -25.63
CA THR A 247 -6.20 19.22 -25.21
C THR A 247 -5.31 19.60 -26.40
N PRO A 248 -4.79 20.84 -26.48
CA PRO A 248 -3.82 21.24 -27.50
C PRO A 248 -2.63 20.27 -27.56
N ARG A 249 -2.11 19.99 -28.76
CA ARG A 249 -1.05 18.98 -28.95
C ARG A 249 0.25 19.36 -28.23
N ALA A 250 0.63 20.63 -28.20
CA ALA A 250 1.80 21.08 -27.46
C ALA A 250 1.68 20.79 -25.95
N VAL A 251 0.51 21.09 -25.36
CA VAL A 251 0.17 20.80 -23.97
C VAL A 251 0.16 19.29 -23.71
N ALA A 252 -0.39 18.49 -24.62
CA ALA A 252 -0.40 17.03 -24.52
C ALA A 252 0.98 16.36 -24.70
N ILE A 253 1.95 17.06 -25.32
CA ILE A 253 3.35 16.62 -25.35
C ILE A 253 4.02 17.02 -24.02
N MET A 254 3.78 18.25 -23.57
CA MET A 254 4.30 18.76 -22.29
C MET A 254 3.84 17.90 -21.10
N SER A 255 2.61 17.38 -21.11
CA SER A 255 2.11 16.52 -20.03
C SER A 255 2.84 15.17 -19.91
N ARG A 256 3.65 14.78 -20.92
CA ARG A 256 4.49 13.58 -20.87
C ARG A 256 5.87 13.84 -20.25
N ASP A 257 6.22 15.10 -20.07
CA ASP A 257 7.41 15.50 -19.33
C ASP A 257 7.21 15.21 -17.83
N PRO A 258 8.23 14.72 -17.12
CA PRO A 258 8.18 14.47 -15.68
C PRO A 258 7.70 15.66 -14.84
N PHE A 259 7.96 16.89 -15.30
CA PHE A 259 7.56 18.13 -14.61
C PHE A 259 6.45 18.87 -15.38
N GLY A 260 5.78 18.21 -16.33
CA GLY A 260 4.59 18.72 -17.00
C GLY A 260 3.46 19.12 -16.04
N PRO A 261 3.14 18.32 -15.02
CA PRO A 261 2.14 18.68 -14.00
C PRO A 261 2.41 20.01 -13.30
N LEU A 262 3.69 20.38 -13.07
CA LEU A 262 4.06 21.67 -12.49
C LEU A 262 3.65 22.84 -13.38
N VAL A 263 3.80 22.71 -14.69
CA VAL A 263 3.37 23.73 -15.66
C VAL A 263 1.85 23.89 -15.62
N MET A 264 1.10 22.79 -15.51
CA MET A 264 -0.36 22.81 -15.41
C MET A 264 -0.84 23.48 -14.11
N ALA A 265 -0.02 23.41 -13.05
CA ALA A 265 -0.30 24.01 -11.74
C ALA A 265 -0.02 25.51 -11.64
N LEU A 266 0.53 26.14 -12.69
CA LEU A 266 0.76 27.59 -12.73
C LEU A 266 -0.55 28.42 -12.83
N GLU A 267 -1.70 27.78 -13.02
CA GLU A 267 -2.98 28.46 -13.07
C GLU A 267 -4.09 27.69 -12.34
N ASN A 268 -5.03 28.42 -11.76
CA ASN A 268 -6.29 27.90 -11.26
C ASN A 268 -7.32 27.95 -12.39
N PHE A 269 -7.55 26.81 -13.03
CA PHE A 269 -8.44 26.69 -14.19
C PHE A 269 -9.87 26.34 -13.77
N ASP A 270 -10.83 27.14 -14.21
CA ASP A 270 -12.27 26.90 -14.04
C ASP A 270 -12.82 26.22 -15.30
N GLU A 271 -13.18 24.95 -15.16
CA GLU A 271 -13.67 24.13 -16.27
C GLU A 271 -15.00 24.62 -16.86
N ALA A 272 -15.88 25.20 -16.04
CA ALA A 272 -17.21 25.63 -16.45
C ALA A 272 -17.14 26.90 -17.30
N THR A 273 -16.24 27.81 -16.95
CA THR A 273 -16.05 29.09 -17.65
C THR A 273 -14.95 29.05 -18.70
N GLN A 274 -14.10 28.02 -18.70
CA GLN A 274 -12.88 27.94 -19.53
C GLN A 274 -11.95 29.13 -19.32
N THR A 275 -11.89 29.66 -18.09
CA THR A 275 -11.02 30.76 -17.70
C THR A 275 -10.03 30.33 -16.63
N ALA A 276 -8.92 31.06 -16.51
CA ALA A 276 -7.89 30.77 -15.53
C ALA A 276 -7.45 32.01 -14.78
N SER A 277 -7.13 31.84 -13.50
CA SER A 277 -6.42 32.85 -12.71
C SER A 277 -5.00 32.36 -12.40
N PRO A 278 -3.99 33.25 -12.30
CA PRO A 278 -2.62 32.85 -11.97
C PRO A 278 -2.56 32.14 -10.62
N ALA A 279 -1.71 31.12 -10.49
CA ALA A 279 -1.44 30.46 -9.22
C ALA A 279 -0.60 31.35 -8.27
N ALA A 280 -0.62 31.02 -6.97
CA ALA A 280 0.08 31.80 -5.95
C ALA A 280 1.61 31.85 -6.13
N LEU A 281 2.20 30.83 -6.77
CA LEU A 281 3.62 30.78 -7.12
C LEU A 281 4.09 31.99 -7.95
N LEU A 282 3.20 32.60 -8.73
CA LEU A 282 3.52 33.76 -9.57
C LEU A 282 3.50 35.09 -8.80
N SER A 283 3.00 35.10 -7.57
CA SER A 283 2.78 36.33 -6.80
C SER A 283 3.43 36.34 -5.42
N SER A 284 3.70 35.18 -4.84
CA SER A 284 4.21 35.07 -3.47
C SER A 284 5.01 33.78 -3.26
N ARG A 285 5.87 33.79 -2.24
CA ARG A 285 6.64 32.62 -1.82
C ARG A 285 5.74 31.45 -1.46
N GLN A 286 6.08 30.28 -1.98
CA GLN A 286 5.35 29.04 -1.75
C GLN A 286 6.12 28.06 -0.89
N VAL A 287 7.45 28.03 -1.01
CA VAL A 287 8.30 27.06 -0.32
C VAL A 287 9.02 27.68 0.87
N GLN A 288 9.04 26.96 2.00
CA GLN A 288 9.81 27.32 3.19
C GLN A 288 10.86 26.23 3.50
N PRO A 289 12.14 26.59 3.70
CA PRO A 289 13.14 25.62 4.13
C PRO A 289 12.81 25.04 5.51
N ARG A 290 12.84 23.71 5.64
CA ARG A 290 12.69 23.03 6.94
C ARG A 290 13.91 23.30 7.81
N ARG A 291 13.66 23.53 9.10
CA ARG A 291 14.71 23.55 10.13
C ARG A 291 14.63 22.29 10.97
N PRO A 292 15.74 21.59 11.22
CA PRO A 292 15.77 20.62 12.29
C PRO A 292 15.53 21.36 13.61
N VAL A 293 14.62 20.84 14.43
CA VAL A 293 14.46 21.33 15.81
C VAL A 293 15.66 20.82 16.59
N LEU A 294 16.46 21.75 17.13
CA LEU A 294 17.72 21.42 17.81
C LEU A 294 17.56 21.31 19.33
N GLY A 295 16.40 21.71 19.86
CA GLY A 295 16.07 21.63 21.27
C GLY A 295 14.66 22.17 21.53
N VAL A 296 14.08 21.79 22.67
CA VAL A 296 12.72 22.13 23.10
C VAL A 296 12.69 22.39 24.61
N ASP A 297 11.70 23.15 25.07
CA ASP A 297 11.61 23.54 26.48
C ASP A 297 10.74 22.59 27.30
N THR A 298 9.85 21.83 26.66
CA THR A 298 8.87 20.97 27.34
C THR A 298 8.83 19.54 26.80
N ALA A 299 8.44 18.58 27.65
CA ALA A 299 8.29 17.18 27.26
C ALA A 299 7.19 16.96 26.20
N GLU A 300 6.17 17.83 26.16
CA GLU A 300 5.12 17.76 25.13
C GLU A 300 5.63 18.24 23.76
N GLU A 301 6.45 19.30 23.74
CA GLU A 301 7.16 19.72 22.52
C GLU A 301 8.14 18.64 22.05
N ALA A 302 8.87 18.01 22.98
CA ALA A 302 9.75 16.88 22.65
C ALA A 302 8.98 15.72 22.00
N LEU A 303 7.86 15.31 22.59
CA LEU A 303 6.99 14.27 22.03
C LEU A 303 6.45 14.66 20.65
N THR A 304 6.10 15.93 20.45
CA THR A 304 5.67 16.44 19.14
C THR A 304 6.77 16.32 18.10
N VAL A 305 8.01 16.70 18.45
CA VAL A 305 9.16 16.64 17.55
C VAL A 305 9.58 15.20 17.24
N THR A 306 9.53 14.28 18.22
CA THR A 306 9.82 12.86 17.97
C THR A 306 8.81 12.26 17.00
N LEU A 307 7.51 12.46 17.27
CA LEU A 307 6.45 11.98 16.38
C LEU A 307 6.57 12.60 14.96
N ASP A 308 6.90 13.89 14.86
CA ASP A 308 7.10 14.55 13.56
C ASP A 308 8.36 14.08 12.82
N SER A 309 9.38 13.59 13.53
CA SER A 309 10.67 13.22 12.93
C SER A 309 10.78 11.74 12.59
N VAL A 310 10.33 10.87 13.50
CA VAL A 310 10.46 9.41 13.38
C VAL A 310 9.11 8.68 13.29
N GLY A 311 7.99 9.35 13.57
CA GLY A 311 6.66 8.74 13.52
C GLY A 311 6.29 7.88 14.74
N GLU A 312 7.17 7.80 15.74
CA GLU A 312 6.98 7.03 16.97
C GLU A 312 7.54 7.75 18.20
N VAL A 313 7.30 7.18 19.39
CA VAL A 313 7.83 7.72 20.66
C VAL A 313 9.29 7.27 20.82
N ASP A 314 10.22 8.19 20.59
CA ASP A 314 11.66 7.97 20.80
C ASP A 314 12.14 8.77 22.02
N LEU A 315 12.36 8.06 23.13
CA LEU A 315 12.81 8.68 24.38
C LEU A 315 14.25 9.18 24.33
N ASP A 316 15.12 8.54 23.55
CA ASP A 316 16.52 8.95 23.44
C ASP A 316 16.64 10.23 22.63
N TYR A 317 15.88 10.31 21.53
CA TYR A 317 15.80 11.54 20.75
C TYR A 317 15.12 12.67 21.54
N ALA A 318 14.01 12.40 22.24
CA ALA A 318 13.39 13.39 23.13
C ALA A 318 14.34 13.88 24.24
N ALA A 319 15.11 12.98 24.85
CA ALA A 319 16.12 13.33 25.85
C ALA A 319 17.21 14.24 25.28
N SER A 320 17.64 13.98 24.04
CA SER A 320 18.61 14.83 23.34
C SER A 320 18.08 16.25 23.08
N LEU A 321 16.78 16.39 22.80
CA LEU A 321 16.13 17.68 22.56
C LEU A 321 15.93 18.49 23.86
N LEU A 322 15.64 17.81 24.96
CA LEU A 322 15.45 18.42 26.27
C LEU A 322 16.77 18.68 27.01
N GLY A 323 17.85 18.00 26.63
CA GLY A 323 19.14 18.06 27.33
C GLY A 323 19.12 17.41 28.72
N ILE A 324 18.25 16.41 28.93
CA ILE A 324 18.11 15.65 30.19
C ILE A 324 18.29 14.15 29.94
N SER A 325 18.33 13.33 31.00
CA SER A 325 18.47 11.88 30.84
C SER A 325 17.19 11.21 30.31
N ARG A 326 17.30 10.02 29.72
CA ARG A 326 16.16 9.20 29.25
C ARG A 326 15.11 8.98 30.36
N ASP A 327 15.57 8.67 31.57
CA ASP A 327 14.68 8.43 32.72
C ASP A 327 13.94 9.69 33.15
N GLU A 328 14.62 10.85 33.15
CA GLU A 328 13.99 12.14 33.43
C GLU A 328 12.99 12.53 32.34
N THR A 329 13.31 12.29 31.07
CA THR A 329 12.39 12.47 29.94
C THR A 329 11.14 11.60 30.10
N ARG A 330 11.30 10.32 30.43
CA ARG A 330 10.18 9.40 30.67
C ARG A 330 9.29 9.88 31.82
N ALA A 331 9.89 10.36 32.90
CA ALA A 331 9.16 10.92 34.04
C ALA A 331 8.43 12.21 33.66
N ALA A 332 9.07 13.09 32.89
CA ALA A 332 8.50 14.37 32.44
C ALA A 332 7.32 14.18 31.45
N MET A 333 7.37 13.15 30.59
CA MET A 333 6.27 12.81 29.69
C MET A 333 5.05 12.21 30.43
N GLY A 334 5.22 11.68 31.64
CA GLY A 334 4.12 11.29 32.53
C GLY A 334 3.09 10.37 31.88
N GLU A 335 1.82 10.81 31.87
CA GLU A 335 0.67 10.10 31.27
C GLU A 335 0.43 10.43 29.78
N SER A 336 1.29 11.22 29.15
CA SER A 336 1.23 11.47 27.70
C SER A 336 1.66 10.25 26.88
N ILE A 337 2.40 9.34 27.52
CA ILE A 337 2.85 8.05 26.94
C ILE A 337 2.71 6.92 27.97
N TYR A 338 2.57 5.69 27.48
CA TYR A 338 2.53 4.49 28.30
C TYR A 338 3.50 3.44 27.75
N GLN A 339 4.19 2.73 28.65
CA GLN A 339 4.97 1.56 28.28
C GLN A 339 4.04 0.39 28.03
N VAL A 340 4.21 -0.32 26.92
CA VAL A 340 3.41 -1.51 26.59
C VAL A 340 3.94 -2.71 27.39
N PRO A 341 3.14 -3.33 28.27
CA PRO A 341 3.62 -4.47 29.05
C PRO A 341 4.02 -5.65 28.16
N GLY A 342 5.09 -6.37 28.52
CA GLY A 342 5.58 -7.53 27.76
C GLY A 342 6.41 -7.19 26.51
N THR A 343 6.76 -5.92 26.32
CA THR A 343 7.62 -5.46 25.23
C THR A 343 8.97 -4.97 25.75
N ASP A 344 10.00 -4.96 24.89
CA ASP A 344 11.33 -4.42 25.17
C ASP A 344 11.31 -2.87 25.19
N GLU A 345 10.62 -2.30 26.17
CA GLU A 345 10.47 -0.84 26.37
C GLU A 345 9.80 -0.09 25.20
N ALA A 346 8.81 -0.71 24.53
CA ALA A 346 8.01 0.02 23.56
C ALA A 346 7.04 0.99 24.26
N TYR A 347 6.99 2.23 23.76
CA TYR A 347 6.12 3.29 24.26
C TYR A 347 5.07 3.68 23.23
N GLN A 348 3.84 3.87 23.70
CA GLN A 348 2.72 4.36 22.89
C GLN A 348 2.24 5.71 23.42
N THR A 349 1.68 6.55 22.55
CA THR A 349 0.99 7.77 22.98
C THR A 349 -0.23 7.41 23.84
N ARG A 350 -0.70 8.34 24.66
CA ARG A 350 -1.94 8.16 25.43
C ARG A 350 -3.12 7.74 24.55
N ALA A 351 -3.29 8.41 23.42
CA ALA A 351 -4.40 8.16 22.49
C ALA A 351 -4.32 6.74 21.91
N GLU A 352 -3.12 6.29 21.56
CA GLU A 352 -2.89 4.93 21.08
C GLU A 352 -3.10 3.87 22.17
N TYR A 353 -2.48 4.05 23.34
CA TYR A 353 -2.53 3.04 24.40
C TYR A 353 -3.94 2.83 24.93
N LEU A 354 -4.71 3.90 25.13
CA LEU A 354 -6.08 3.86 25.68
C LEU A 354 -7.19 3.63 24.64
N SER A 355 -6.85 3.22 23.42
CA SER A 355 -7.79 2.86 22.35
C SER A 355 -7.74 1.38 22.00
N GLY A 356 -8.62 0.91 21.12
CA GLY A 356 -8.73 -0.51 20.76
C GLY A 356 -9.38 -1.34 21.88
N ASN A 357 -9.04 -2.63 21.97
CA ASN A 357 -9.56 -3.52 23.00
C ASN A 357 -8.95 -3.21 24.39
N VAL A 358 -9.54 -2.24 25.10
CA VAL A 358 -9.02 -1.77 26.39
C VAL A 358 -9.17 -2.81 27.50
N ARG A 359 -10.07 -3.78 27.35
CA ARG A 359 -10.26 -4.88 28.30
C ARG A 359 -9.10 -5.87 28.27
N GLU A 360 -8.73 -6.34 27.08
CA GLU A 360 -7.55 -7.20 26.93
C GLU A 360 -6.27 -6.48 27.38
N LYS A 361 -6.11 -5.20 27.01
CA LYS A 361 -4.99 -4.38 27.50
C LYS A 361 -4.98 -4.26 29.03
N LEU A 362 -6.15 -4.10 29.66
CA LEU A 362 -6.27 -3.99 31.11
C LEU A 362 -5.87 -5.30 31.81
N GLU A 363 -6.31 -6.45 31.28
CA GLU A 363 -5.91 -7.77 31.81
C GLU A 363 -4.40 -7.97 31.76
N VAL A 364 -3.78 -7.62 30.63
CA VAL A 364 -2.31 -7.67 30.46
C VAL A 364 -1.60 -6.70 31.42
N ALA A 365 -2.09 -5.47 31.55
CA ALA A 365 -1.53 -4.47 32.46
C ALA A 365 -1.66 -4.89 33.93
N GLN A 366 -2.80 -5.48 34.32
CA GLN A 366 -3.01 -6.01 35.67
C GLN A 366 -2.05 -7.16 35.98
N ALA A 367 -1.88 -8.10 35.04
CA ALA A 367 -0.93 -9.20 35.20
C ALA A 367 0.51 -8.69 35.36
N ALA A 368 0.91 -7.68 34.59
CA ALA A 368 2.23 -7.06 34.71
C ALA A 368 2.40 -6.26 36.02
N ALA A 369 1.34 -5.57 36.47
CA ALA A 369 1.37 -4.81 37.72
C ALA A 369 1.51 -5.68 38.97
N LEU A 370 1.24 -6.99 38.89
CA LEU A 370 1.49 -7.93 39.99
C LEU A 370 2.99 -8.17 40.24
N SER A 371 3.83 -8.01 39.21
CA SER A 371 5.27 -8.22 39.28
C SER A 371 6.10 -6.93 39.18
N ASP A 372 5.53 -5.85 38.64
CA ASP A 372 6.19 -4.56 38.45
C ASP A 372 5.21 -3.38 38.67
N ASP A 373 5.40 -2.66 39.78
CA ASP A 373 4.56 -1.52 40.19
C ASP A 373 4.53 -0.37 39.17
N ARG A 374 5.49 -0.31 38.24
CA ARG A 374 5.51 0.72 37.17
C ARG A 374 4.25 0.69 36.30
N PHE A 375 3.60 -0.47 36.15
CA PHE A 375 2.37 -0.61 35.36
C PHE A 375 1.09 -0.25 36.12
N ALA A 376 1.16 0.14 37.40
CA ALA A 376 -0.01 0.60 38.15
C ALA A 376 -0.70 1.81 37.48
N VAL A 377 0.09 2.68 36.83
CA VAL A 377 -0.45 3.83 36.07
C VAL A 377 -1.25 3.38 34.84
N ASN A 378 -0.81 2.31 34.16
CA ASN A 378 -1.52 1.73 33.02
C ASN A 378 -2.86 1.15 33.45
N VAL A 379 -2.89 0.40 34.56
CA VAL A 379 -4.12 -0.19 35.12
C VAL A 379 -5.13 0.90 35.44
N ARG A 380 -4.70 1.98 36.11
CA ARG A 380 -5.57 3.12 36.40
C ARG A 380 -6.15 3.73 35.13
N ALA A 381 -5.29 4.07 34.18
CA ALA A 381 -5.70 4.75 32.95
C ALA A 381 -6.66 3.91 32.08
N LEU A 382 -6.41 2.60 31.96
CA LEU A 382 -7.28 1.68 31.21
C LEU A 382 -8.61 1.41 31.94
N THR A 383 -8.62 1.44 33.27
CA THR A 383 -9.85 1.35 34.06
C THR A 383 -10.73 2.58 33.81
N ASP A 384 -10.12 3.78 33.82
CA ASP A 384 -10.83 5.04 33.58
C ASP A 384 -11.31 5.17 32.12
N ALA A 385 -10.58 4.57 31.17
CA ALA A 385 -10.94 4.54 29.75
C ALA A 385 -12.01 3.49 29.39
N MET A 386 -12.36 2.58 30.31
CA MET A 386 -13.32 1.51 30.06
C MET A 386 -14.70 2.09 29.70
N PRO A 387 -15.32 1.66 28.59
CA PRO A 387 -16.69 2.05 28.27
C PRO A 387 -17.66 1.70 29.39
N GLN A 388 -18.70 2.53 29.56
CA GLN A 388 -19.76 2.21 30.51
C GLN A 388 -20.47 0.91 30.08
N PRO A 389 -20.64 -0.07 30.97
CA PRO A 389 -21.34 -1.31 30.65
C PRO A 389 -22.76 -1.03 30.14
N LEU A 390 -23.09 -1.59 28.97
CA LEU A 390 -24.43 -1.57 28.42
C LEU A 390 -25.37 -2.37 29.31
N ARG A 391 -26.59 -1.86 29.46
CA ARG A 391 -27.65 -2.47 30.26
C ARG A 391 -28.46 -3.44 29.42
N MET A 392 -29.24 -4.28 30.09
CA MET A 392 -30.13 -5.26 29.44
C MET A 392 -31.13 -4.61 28.46
N ASP A 393 -31.60 -3.39 28.76
CA ASP A 393 -32.51 -2.63 27.92
C ASP A 393 -31.86 -1.99 26.68
N GLU A 394 -30.52 -1.98 26.62
CA GLU A 394 -29.73 -1.42 25.51
C GLU A 394 -29.23 -2.50 24.54
N VAL A 395 -29.47 -3.79 24.85
CA VAL A 395 -28.99 -4.94 24.07
C VAL A 395 -30.15 -5.74 23.49
N GLU A 396 -30.22 -5.80 22.17
CA GLU A 396 -31.21 -6.62 21.46
C GLU A 396 -30.69 -8.07 21.32
N ALA A 397 -31.33 -9.01 22.03
CA ALA A 397 -31.01 -10.44 21.93
C ALA A 397 -31.69 -11.06 20.71
N ARG A 398 -30.90 -11.59 19.76
CA ARG A 398 -31.40 -12.27 18.55
C ARG A 398 -30.99 -13.74 18.50
N LEU A 399 -31.86 -14.59 17.93
CA LEU A 399 -31.52 -15.98 17.67
C LEU A 399 -30.34 -16.03 16.69
N GLY A 400 -29.31 -16.81 17.05
CA GLY A 400 -28.11 -16.96 16.23
C GLY A 400 -27.10 -15.83 16.41
N ALA A 401 -27.30 -14.94 17.40
CA ALA A 401 -26.30 -13.95 17.75
C ALA A 401 -25.02 -14.63 18.27
N VAL A 402 -23.85 -14.19 17.78
CA VAL A 402 -22.54 -14.85 17.98
C VAL A 402 -22.11 -14.93 19.45
N TRP A 403 -22.66 -14.07 20.31
CA TRP A 403 -22.37 -14.00 21.74
C TRP A 403 -23.27 -14.88 22.60
N ILE A 404 -24.35 -15.42 22.04
CA ILE A 404 -25.22 -16.36 22.74
C ILE A 404 -24.79 -17.78 22.39
N ASP A 405 -24.37 -18.54 23.39
CA ASP A 405 -23.87 -19.90 23.19
C ASP A 405 -24.97 -20.89 22.75
N ALA A 406 -24.56 -22.05 22.24
CA ALA A 406 -25.49 -23.10 21.82
C ALA A 406 -26.28 -23.71 23.00
N GLY A 407 -25.75 -23.66 24.22
CA GLY A 407 -26.42 -24.15 25.42
C GLY A 407 -27.68 -23.33 25.75
N THR A 408 -27.57 -22.00 25.65
CA THR A 408 -28.66 -21.04 25.88
C THR A 408 -29.76 -21.21 24.82
N HIS A 409 -29.37 -21.40 23.56
CA HIS A 409 -30.34 -21.73 22.52
C HIS A 409 -31.01 -23.10 22.79
N GLN A 410 -30.27 -24.10 23.26
CA GLN A 410 -30.83 -25.40 23.62
C GLN A 410 -31.84 -25.30 24.76
N GLU A 411 -31.55 -24.54 25.81
CA GLU A 411 -32.48 -24.25 26.92
C GLU A 411 -33.79 -23.68 26.39
N PHE A 412 -33.71 -22.66 25.52
CA PHE A 412 -34.89 -22.06 24.89
C PHE A 412 -35.72 -23.08 24.11
N VAL A 413 -35.07 -23.89 23.27
CA VAL A 413 -35.78 -24.89 22.44
C VAL A 413 -36.46 -25.95 23.30
N ARG A 414 -35.82 -26.40 24.38
CA ARG A 414 -36.39 -27.37 25.32
C ARG A 414 -37.64 -26.82 26.00
N GLU A 415 -37.59 -25.58 26.45
CA GLU A 415 -38.71 -24.93 27.11
C GLU A 415 -39.86 -24.68 26.14
N ILE A 416 -39.60 -24.05 25.00
CA ILE A 416 -40.64 -23.59 24.08
C ILE A 416 -41.38 -24.74 23.38
N LEU A 417 -40.67 -25.84 23.12
CA LEU A 417 -41.25 -27.05 22.51
C LEU A 417 -41.71 -28.07 23.53
N ASN A 418 -41.42 -27.87 24.82
CA ASN A 418 -41.62 -28.84 25.90
C ASN A 418 -41.00 -30.21 25.55
N ASP A 419 -39.77 -30.19 25.05
CA ASP A 419 -39.02 -31.36 24.62
C ASP A 419 -37.67 -31.43 25.35
N PRO A 420 -37.54 -32.22 26.44
CA PRO A 420 -36.31 -32.29 27.22
C PRO A 420 -35.13 -32.91 26.45
N TYR A 421 -35.39 -33.60 25.33
CA TYR A 421 -34.36 -34.24 24.51
C TYR A 421 -33.92 -33.37 23.34
N ALA A 422 -34.43 -32.14 23.22
CA ALA A 422 -33.98 -31.24 22.18
C ALA A 422 -32.50 -30.90 22.34
N THR A 423 -31.77 -30.84 21.23
CA THR A 423 -30.35 -30.50 21.17
C THR A 423 -30.10 -29.41 20.14
N VAL A 424 -29.28 -28.42 20.50
CA VAL A 424 -28.80 -27.37 19.60
C VAL A 424 -27.28 -27.36 19.64
N SER A 425 -26.64 -27.36 18.49
CA SER A 425 -25.18 -27.34 18.37
C SER A 425 -24.72 -26.39 17.27
N ASN A 426 -23.57 -25.74 17.47
CA ASN A 426 -22.90 -24.89 16.48
C ASN A 426 -21.55 -25.53 16.11
N ALA A 427 -21.31 -25.80 14.83
CA ALA A 427 -20.13 -26.55 14.37
C ALA A 427 -18.97 -25.66 13.88
N ALA A 428 -19.27 -24.41 13.49
CA ALA A 428 -18.34 -23.30 13.20
C ALA A 428 -19.14 -22.11 12.66
N GLY A 429 -18.95 -20.92 13.21
CA GLY A 429 -19.54 -19.67 12.70
C GLY A 429 -21.07 -19.71 12.60
N SER A 430 -21.61 -19.57 11.37
CA SER A 430 -23.05 -19.50 11.08
C SER A 430 -23.73 -20.88 10.88
N MET A 431 -23.05 -21.99 11.13
CA MET A 431 -23.58 -23.34 10.89
C MET A 431 -24.17 -23.97 12.16
N TRP A 432 -25.50 -24.05 12.18
CA TRP A 432 -26.29 -24.55 13.31
C TRP A 432 -27.02 -25.84 12.99
N ASP A 433 -27.15 -26.71 13.98
CA ASP A 433 -28.04 -27.88 13.93
C ASP A 433 -29.01 -27.88 15.11
N VAL A 434 -30.28 -28.15 14.80
CA VAL A 434 -31.39 -28.16 15.76
C VAL A 434 -32.13 -29.47 15.63
N LYS A 435 -32.08 -30.31 16.66
CA LYS A 435 -32.86 -31.55 16.74
C LYS A 435 -33.88 -31.42 17.86
N ALA A 436 -35.15 -31.52 17.52
CA ALA A 436 -36.26 -31.55 18.46
C ALA A 436 -37.42 -32.34 17.86
N ASN A 437 -38.38 -32.73 18.69
CA ASN A 437 -39.57 -33.44 18.26
C ASN A 437 -40.38 -32.61 17.24
N ARG A 438 -40.57 -33.20 16.05
CA ARG A 438 -41.16 -32.53 14.89
C ARG A 438 -42.68 -32.72 14.78
N HIS A 439 -43.27 -33.53 15.65
CA HIS A 439 -44.64 -34.01 15.49
C HIS A 439 -45.59 -33.52 16.59
N THR A 440 -45.12 -32.70 17.52
CA THR A 440 -45.96 -32.13 18.58
C THR A 440 -46.81 -30.98 18.01
N LEU A 441 -47.93 -30.68 18.69
CA LEU A 441 -48.72 -29.47 18.40
C LEU A 441 -47.87 -28.20 18.56
N SER A 442 -46.97 -28.18 19.55
CA SER A 442 -46.02 -27.07 19.73
C SER A 442 -45.13 -26.88 18.51
N ALA A 443 -44.59 -27.96 17.94
CA ALA A 443 -43.70 -27.90 16.79
C ALA A 443 -44.41 -27.63 15.45
N THR A 444 -45.67 -28.04 15.29
CA THR A 444 -46.37 -28.01 13.99
C THR A 444 -47.45 -26.93 13.88
N SER A 445 -47.79 -26.24 14.98
CA SER A 445 -48.85 -25.24 15.02
C SER A 445 -48.49 -24.01 15.88
N ASN A 446 -48.02 -24.20 17.12
CA ASN A 446 -47.76 -23.06 18.01
C ASN A 446 -46.55 -22.27 17.54
N TRP A 447 -45.42 -22.95 17.33
CA TRP A 447 -44.12 -22.37 16.99
C TRP A 447 -43.60 -22.75 15.61
N GLY A 448 -44.40 -23.49 14.84
CA GLY A 448 -44.09 -23.87 13.47
C GLY A 448 -45.35 -24.12 12.67
N THR A 449 -45.19 -24.67 11.48
CA THR A 449 -46.30 -25.02 10.59
C THR A 449 -46.26 -26.51 10.24
N GLN A 450 -47.34 -27.05 9.66
CA GLN A 450 -47.35 -28.43 9.19
C GLN A 450 -46.30 -28.67 8.09
N ARG A 451 -46.00 -27.64 7.28
CA ARG A 451 -45.03 -27.69 6.18
C ARG A 451 -43.60 -27.41 6.63
N MET A 452 -43.42 -26.69 7.73
CA MET A 452 -42.12 -26.38 8.32
C MET A 452 -42.20 -26.40 9.85
N PRO A 453 -41.87 -27.52 10.50
CA PRO A 453 -41.87 -27.62 11.95
C PRO A 453 -40.91 -26.62 12.60
N ALA A 454 -41.17 -26.25 13.86
CA ALA A 454 -40.42 -25.24 14.61
C ALA A 454 -38.90 -25.46 14.61
N SER A 455 -38.43 -26.72 14.66
CA SER A 455 -37.00 -27.05 14.59
C SER A 455 -36.34 -26.64 13.28
N ASP A 456 -37.05 -26.73 12.15
CA ASP A 456 -36.54 -26.28 10.85
C ASP A 456 -36.52 -24.75 10.75
N ILE A 457 -37.55 -24.10 11.29
CA ILE A 457 -37.62 -22.64 11.35
C ILE A 457 -36.46 -22.12 12.20
N LEU A 458 -36.29 -22.65 13.42
CA LEU A 458 -35.20 -22.28 14.32
C LEU A 458 -33.84 -22.49 13.66
N LYS A 459 -33.63 -23.62 12.98
CA LYS A 459 -32.38 -23.85 12.24
C LYS A 459 -32.12 -22.77 11.20
N GLN A 460 -33.12 -22.42 10.38
CA GLN A 460 -32.96 -21.38 9.36
C GLN A 460 -32.72 -19.99 9.96
N VAL A 461 -33.41 -19.65 11.05
CA VAL A 461 -33.23 -18.36 11.75
C VAL A 461 -31.84 -18.27 12.39
N LEU A 462 -31.37 -19.32 13.07
CA LEU A 462 -30.03 -19.38 13.66
C LEU A 462 -28.92 -19.23 12.61
N GLU A 463 -29.10 -19.84 11.42
CA GLU A 463 -28.19 -19.70 10.28
C GLU A 463 -28.38 -18.37 9.51
N GLN A 464 -29.26 -17.48 9.95
CA GLN A 464 -29.64 -16.23 9.25
C GLN A 464 -30.08 -16.46 7.79
N ARG A 465 -30.69 -17.61 7.51
CA ARG A 465 -31.21 -17.96 6.18
C ARG A 465 -32.67 -17.53 6.03
N PRO A 466 -33.10 -17.14 4.82
CA PRO A 466 -34.48 -16.77 4.58
C PRO A 466 -35.40 -17.97 4.76
N VAL A 467 -36.42 -17.82 5.61
CA VAL A 467 -37.46 -18.83 5.81
C VAL A 467 -38.36 -18.92 4.58
N ARG A 468 -38.29 -20.05 3.87
CA ARG A 468 -38.98 -20.28 2.59
C ARG A 468 -39.52 -21.71 2.49
N VAL A 469 -40.78 -21.85 2.10
CA VAL A 469 -41.41 -23.13 1.78
C VAL A 469 -41.57 -23.22 0.26
N THR A 470 -41.13 -24.34 -0.32
CA THR A 470 -41.25 -24.59 -1.77
C THR A 470 -42.11 -25.81 -2.05
N ASP A 471 -42.90 -25.76 -3.10
CA ASP A 471 -43.62 -26.89 -3.67
C ASP A 471 -42.90 -27.42 -4.92
N GLU A 472 -43.17 -28.67 -5.29
CA GLU A 472 -42.76 -29.23 -6.57
C GLU A 472 -43.76 -28.79 -7.65
N GLY A 473 -43.29 -27.98 -8.61
CA GLY A 473 -44.07 -27.58 -9.78
C GLY A 473 -43.95 -28.58 -10.93
N GLU A 474 -44.66 -28.31 -12.04
CA GLU A 474 -44.55 -29.10 -13.26
C GLU A 474 -43.08 -29.15 -13.75
N ASN A 475 -42.56 -30.36 -13.95
CA ASN A 475 -41.16 -30.69 -14.28
C ASN A 475 -40.13 -30.74 -13.12
N ASN A 476 -40.53 -31.08 -11.89
CA ASN A 476 -39.65 -31.15 -10.71
C ASN A 476 -38.92 -29.83 -10.38
N ARG A 477 -39.43 -28.70 -10.84
CA ARG A 477 -38.90 -27.38 -10.48
C ARG A 477 -39.49 -26.95 -9.14
N ARG A 478 -38.63 -26.56 -8.20
CA ARG A 478 -39.05 -26.01 -6.91
C ARG A 478 -39.64 -24.62 -7.11
N VAL A 479 -40.93 -24.47 -6.84
CA VAL A 479 -41.65 -23.19 -6.91
C VAL A 479 -41.91 -22.70 -5.49
N LEU A 480 -41.68 -21.42 -5.21
CA LEU A 480 -41.97 -20.83 -3.90
C LEU A 480 -43.47 -20.92 -3.62
N ASN A 481 -43.86 -21.42 -2.44
CA ASN A 481 -45.24 -21.36 -1.96
C ASN A 481 -45.40 -20.08 -1.12
N PRO A 482 -46.07 -19.03 -1.62
CA PRO A 482 -46.12 -17.74 -0.91
C PRO A 482 -46.90 -17.83 0.40
N THR A 483 -47.99 -18.60 0.43
CA THR A 483 -48.86 -18.74 1.61
C THR A 483 -48.15 -19.46 2.75
N GLU A 484 -47.57 -20.63 2.47
CA GLU A 484 -46.85 -21.42 3.47
C GLU A 484 -45.54 -20.73 3.90
N THR A 485 -44.91 -20.00 2.99
CA THR A 485 -43.75 -19.17 3.31
C THR A 485 -44.12 -18.04 4.26
N ALA A 486 -45.21 -17.31 3.99
CA ALA A 486 -45.67 -16.24 4.87
C ALA A 486 -46.02 -16.78 6.28
N ALA A 487 -46.71 -17.92 6.36
CA ALA A 487 -47.01 -18.57 7.64
C ALA A 487 -45.75 -18.99 8.41
N ALA A 488 -44.74 -19.55 7.72
CA ALA A 488 -43.48 -19.92 8.34
C ALA A 488 -42.66 -18.69 8.79
N GLN A 489 -42.70 -17.59 8.03
CA GLN A 489 -42.06 -16.33 8.38
C GLN A 489 -42.71 -15.67 9.60
N GLU A 490 -44.04 -15.71 9.71
CA GLU A 490 -44.77 -15.26 10.89
C GLU A 490 -44.32 -16.06 12.14
N LYS A 491 -44.22 -17.38 12.03
CA LYS A 491 -43.71 -18.24 13.12
C LYS A 491 -42.25 -17.95 13.47
N ALA A 492 -41.41 -17.65 12.48
CA ALA A 492 -40.02 -17.24 12.70
C ALA A 492 -39.94 -15.93 13.50
N GLN A 493 -40.79 -14.95 13.16
CA GLN A 493 -40.88 -13.68 13.87
C GLN A 493 -41.35 -13.89 15.31
N LEU A 494 -42.40 -14.68 15.54
CA LEU A 494 -42.90 -14.99 16.89
C LEU A 494 -41.85 -15.70 17.75
N LEU A 495 -41.10 -16.64 17.16
CA LEU A 495 -39.98 -17.31 17.83
C LEU A 495 -38.88 -16.31 18.22
N GLN A 496 -38.56 -15.37 17.34
CA GLN A 496 -37.58 -14.33 17.59
C GLN A 496 -38.04 -13.38 18.71
N GLU A 497 -39.27 -12.88 18.65
CA GLU A 497 -39.86 -12.00 19.67
C GLU A 497 -39.87 -12.68 21.05
N ARG A 498 -40.37 -13.91 21.11
CA ARG A 498 -40.38 -14.69 22.36
C ARG A 498 -38.98 -14.96 22.90
N PHE A 499 -38.02 -15.25 22.04
CA PHE A 499 -36.62 -15.44 22.45
C PHE A 499 -36.04 -14.16 23.03
N SER A 500 -36.26 -13.02 22.39
CA SER A 500 -35.76 -11.72 22.82
C SER A 500 -36.27 -11.34 24.22
N GLU A 501 -37.48 -11.73 24.59
CA GLU A 501 -38.01 -11.58 25.96
C GLU A 501 -37.43 -12.64 26.91
N TRP A 502 -37.49 -13.92 26.51
CA TRP A 502 -37.08 -15.08 27.33
C TRP A 502 -35.65 -14.99 27.84
N VAL A 503 -34.74 -14.47 27.02
CA VAL A 503 -33.32 -14.31 27.36
C VAL A 503 -33.14 -13.55 28.68
N TRP A 504 -34.01 -12.58 28.98
CA TRP A 504 -33.90 -11.69 30.13
C TRP A 504 -34.78 -12.07 31.33
N GLU A 505 -35.66 -13.06 31.19
CA GLU A 505 -36.62 -13.46 32.26
C GLU A 505 -35.93 -14.07 33.48
N GLU A 506 -34.84 -14.81 33.27
CA GLU A 506 -34.11 -15.49 34.34
C GLU A 506 -32.88 -14.67 34.76
N PRO A 507 -32.79 -14.21 36.03
CA PRO A 507 -31.74 -13.30 36.47
C PRO A 507 -30.30 -13.80 36.26
N GLU A 508 -30.04 -15.10 36.48
CA GLU A 508 -28.70 -15.69 36.30
C GLU A 508 -28.30 -15.74 34.82
N ARG A 509 -29.21 -16.16 33.95
CA ARG A 509 -29.01 -16.15 32.49
C ARG A 509 -28.81 -14.72 31.99
N ALA A 510 -29.67 -13.80 32.39
CA ALA A 510 -29.60 -12.38 31.99
C ALA A 510 -28.25 -11.76 32.35
N THR A 511 -27.77 -11.98 33.59
CA THR A 511 -26.48 -11.47 34.07
C THR A 511 -25.31 -12.08 33.30
N ARG A 512 -25.28 -13.40 33.13
CA ARG A 512 -24.24 -14.10 32.36
C ARG A 512 -24.14 -13.58 30.93
N LEU A 513 -25.28 -13.36 30.29
CA LEU A 513 -25.40 -12.95 28.91
C LEU A 513 -25.03 -11.48 28.69
N ILE A 514 -25.46 -10.57 29.57
CA ILE A 514 -25.09 -9.16 29.47
C ILE A 514 -23.60 -8.94 29.75
N ASP A 515 -23.01 -9.69 30.69
CA ASP A 515 -21.58 -9.65 30.98
C ASP A 515 -20.77 -10.15 29.78
N GLU A 516 -21.18 -11.26 29.17
CA GLU A 516 -20.52 -11.80 27.97
C GLU A 516 -20.64 -10.84 26.76
N TYR A 517 -21.81 -10.20 26.58
CA TYR A 517 -22.00 -9.18 25.55
C TYR A 517 -21.04 -8.00 25.76
N ASN A 518 -21.01 -7.44 26.97
CA ASN A 518 -20.13 -6.32 27.30
C ASN A 518 -18.66 -6.70 27.17
N ARG A 519 -18.28 -7.91 27.57
CA ARG A 519 -16.91 -8.41 27.42
C ARG A 519 -16.48 -8.49 25.96
N ARG A 520 -17.33 -8.98 25.06
CA ARG A 520 -17.01 -9.15 23.63
C ARG A 520 -17.09 -7.86 22.81
N PHE A 521 -18.12 -7.04 23.02
CA PHE A 521 -18.41 -5.91 22.12
C PHE A 521 -18.21 -4.55 22.77
N ASN A 522 -18.40 -4.44 24.09
CA ASN A 522 -18.21 -3.18 24.82
C ASN A 522 -16.81 -3.10 25.45
N SER A 523 -15.81 -3.34 24.60
CA SER A 523 -14.39 -3.32 24.99
C SER A 523 -13.54 -2.47 24.04
N ILE A 524 -14.14 -1.93 22.97
CA ILE A 524 -13.43 -1.14 21.95
C ILE A 524 -13.61 0.34 22.22
N VAL A 525 -12.49 1.05 22.46
CA VAL A 525 -12.46 2.51 22.52
C VAL A 525 -11.87 3.04 21.21
N LEU A 526 -12.58 3.96 20.55
CA LEU A 526 -12.09 4.59 19.33
C LEU A 526 -10.92 5.52 19.66
N ARG A 527 -9.85 5.45 18.88
CA ARG A 527 -8.73 6.38 18.98
C ARG A 527 -9.16 7.78 18.52
N ASP A 528 -8.83 8.78 19.33
CA ASP A 528 -8.96 10.19 18.96
C ASP A 528 -7.65 10.69 18.34
N TYR A 529 -7.75 11.24 17.12
CA TYR A 529 -6.63 11.73 16.33
C TYR A 529 -6.49 13.25 16.35
N SER A 530 -7.38 13.98 17.05
CA SER A 530 -7.37 15.44 17.04
C SER A 530 -6.07 16.03 17.57
N THR A 531 -5.61 15.59 18.75
CA THR A 531 -4.36 16.10 19.35
C THR A 531 -3.14 15.75 18.52
N GLU A 532 -3.07 14.54 17.97
CA GLU A 532 -1.95 14.13 17.10
C GLU A 532 -1.98 14.90 15.77
N GLY A 533 -3.16 15.16 15.22
CA GLY A 533 -3.35 16.01 14.05
C GLY A 533 -2.89 17.45 14.30
N GLU A 534 -3.18 18.03 15.46
CA GLU A 534 -2.72 19.37 15.85
C GLU A 534 -1.19 19.48 15.88
N ARG A 535 -0.48 18.38 16.18
CA ARG A 535 0.99 18.33 16.24
C ARG A 535 1.70 18.27 14.89
N LEU A 536 1.00 17.94 13.79
CA LEU A 536 1.63 17.74 12.48
C LEU A 536 2.21 19.02 11.86
N SER A 537 3.49 19.02 11.50
CA SER A 537 4.10 20.20 10.87
C SER A 537 3.80 20.33 9.37
N LEU A 538 3.49 19.23 8.69
CA LEU A 538 3.20 19.12 7.23
C LEU A 538 4.24 19.85 6.34
N PRO A 539 5.54 19.47 6.40
CA PRO A 539 6.60 20.16 5.69
C PRO A 539 6.49 20.07 4.17
N GLY A 540 6.82 21.17 3.48
CA GLY A 540 6.75 21.25 2.01
C GLY A 540 5.39 21.70 1.48
N MET A 541 4.39 21.83 2.36
CA MET A 541 3.11 22.43 2.05
C MET A 541 3.26 23.91 1.69
N ALA A 542 2.46 24.39 0.74
CA ALA A 542 2.44 25.77 0.30
C ALA A 542 2.12 26.72 1.48
N LYS A 543 2.88 27.81 1.59
CA LYS A 543 2.80 28.76 2.72
C LYS A 543 1.41 29.38 2.92
N ASP A 544 0.67 29.60 1.84
CA ASP A 544 -0.66 30.21 1.85
C ASP A 544 -1.80 29.17 2.00
N TRP A 545 -1.45 27.89 2.11
CA TRP A 545 -2.41 26.81 2.30
C TRP A 545 -2.47 26.38 3.78
N SER A 546 -3.67 26.30 4.35
CA SER A 546 -3.89 25.88 5.74
C SER A 546 -4.93 24.77 5.83
N PRO A 547 -4.59 23.60 6.40
CA PRO A 547 -5.55 22.51 6.58
C PRO A 547 -6.58 22.84 7.65
N ARG A 548 -7.78 22.28 7.48
CA ARG A 548 -8.83 22.27 8.51
C ARG A 548 -8.50 21.22 9.60
N PRO A 549 -9.01 21.38 10.83
CA PRO A 549 -8.71 20.46 11.94
C PRO A 549 -9.02 18.98 11.62
N HIS A 550 -10.15 18.71 10.95
CA HIS A 550 -10.52 17.34 10.59
C HIS A 550 -9.56 16.71 9.56
N GLN A 551 -8.98 17.53 8.67
CA GLN A 551 -8.01 17.04 7.69
C GLN A 551 -6.70 16.66 8.36
N ARG A 552 -6.28 17.42 9.37
CA ARG A 552 -5.10 17.09 10.19
C ARG A 552 -5.32 15.80 10.99
N ALA A 553 -6.51 15.63 11.58
CA ALA A 553 -6.86 14.39 12.26
C ALA A 553 -6.90 13.19 11.28
N ALA A 554 -7.37 13.39 10.05
CA ALA A 554 -7.35 12.36 9.01
C ALA A 554 -5.92 11.94 8.64
N VAL A 555 -5.00 12.91 8.50
CA VAL A 555 -3.57 12.65 8.27
C VAL A 555 -2.95 11.90 9.45
N ALA A 556 -3.19 12.35 10.68
CA ALA A 556 -2.69 11.65 11.87
C ALA A 556 -3.19 10.20 11.94
N ARG A 557 -4.44 9.97 11.55
CA ARG A 557 -5.00 8.62 11.40
C ARG A 557 -4.28 7.80 10.33
N MET A 558 -4.00 8.37 9.16
CA MET A 558 -3.24 7.70 8.09
C MET A 558 -1.83 7.28 8.54
N LEU A 559 -1.17 8.08 9.38
CA LEU A 559 0.17 7.78 9.89
C LEU A 559 0.18 6.69 10.95
N SER A 560 -0.90 6.64 11.74
CA SER A 560 -0.98 5.82 12.95
C SER A 560 -1.56 4.43 12.71
N GLU A 561 -2.37 4.27 11.67
CA GLU A 561 -3.07 3.02 11.37
C GLU A 561 -2.48 2.35 10.14
N PRO A 562 -2.45 1.01 10.09
CA PRO A 562 -2.05 0.31 8.89
C PRO A 562 -3.03 0.55 7.74
N ALA A 563 -4.35 0.54 7.93
CA ALA A 563 -5.26 1.13 6.94
C ALA A 563 -6.34 1.97 7.58
N VAL A 564 -6.85 2.87 6.76
CA VAL A 564 -7.87 3.81 7.14
C VAL A 564 -8.95 3.91 6.07
N GLY A 565 -10.20 3.90 6.52
CA GLY A 565 -11.31 4.43 5.74
C GLY A 565 -11.60 5.86 6.18
N LEU A 566 -11.48 6.83 5.26
CA LEU A 566 -11.80 8.23 5.50
C LEU A 566 -13.17 8.57 4.89
N PHE A 567 -14.22 8.49 5.70
CA PHE A 567 -15.62 8.67 5.26
C PHE A 567 -16.12 10.09 5.56
N HIS A 568 -15.67 11.08 4.78
CA HIS A 568 -16.17 12.45 4.86
C HIS A 568 -17.24 12.76 3.81
N GLN A 569 -18.08 13.77 4.06
CA GLN A 569 -19.06 14.27 3.08
C GLN A 569 -18.36 14.83 1.83
N VAL A 570 -19.08 14.85 0.69
CA VAL A 570 -18.59 15.45 -0.56
C VAL A 570 -18.27 16.93 -0.31
N GLY A 571 -17.11 17.40 -0.79
CA GLY A 571 -16.65 18.77 -0.57
C GLY A 571 -15.94 19.05 0.76
N ALA A 572 -15.74 18.03 1.61
CA ALA A 572 -14.98 18.18 2.87
C ALA A 572 -13.46 18.41 2.68
N GLY A 573 -12.96 18.28 1.45
CA GLY A 573 -11.53 18.44 1.12
C GLY A 573 -10.74 17.13 1.16
N LYS A 574 -11.33 16.02 0.68
CA LYS A 574 -10.71 14.68 0.64
C LYS A 574 -9.41 14.64 -0.16
N THR A 575 -9.33 15.38 -1.27
CA THR A 575 -8.09 15.50 -2.06
C THR A 575 -6.93 15.94 -1.16
N ALA A 576 -7.14 16.97 -0.35
CA ALA A 576 -6.10 17.47 0.52
C ALA A 576 -5.72 16.47 1.63
N GLU A 577 -6.68 15.73 2.19
CA GLU A 577 -6.40 14.65 3.17
C GLU A 577 -5.48 13.59 2.55
N MET A 578 -5.82 13.12 1.34
CA MET A 578 -5.04 12.12 0.61
C MET A 578 -3.63 12.64 0.28
N VAL A 579 -3.53 13.86 -0.26
CA VAL A 579 -2.25 14.48 -0.62
C VAL A 579 -1.37 14.66 0.61
N MET A 580 -1.87 15.29 1.67
CA MET A 580 -1.09 15.53 2.89
C MET A 580 -0.68 14.21 3.56
N GLY A 581 -1.58 13.24 3.65
CA GLY A 581 -1.28 11.95 4.27
C GLY A 581 -0.23 11.17 3.50
N VAL A 582 -0.31 11.17 2.17
CA VAL A 582 0.71 10.53 1.32
C VAL A 582 2.07 11.20 1.47
N MET A 583 2.12 12.54 1.44
CA MET A 583 3.37 13.28 1.59
C MET A 583 4.01 13.01 2.96
N GLU A 584 3.22 12.96 4.04
CA GLU A 584 3.74 12.66 5.38
C GLU A 584 4.19 11.20 5.53
N LEU A 585 3.44 10.24 4.99
CA LEU A 585 3.85 8.82 4.97
C LEU A 585 5.20 8.65 4.27
N ARG A 586 5.40 9.34 3.14
CA ARG A 586 6.67 9.33 2.41
C ARG A 586 7.78 10.01 3.19
N ARG A 587 7.51 11.19 3.74
CA ARG A 587 8.50 11.99 4.48
C ARG A 587 9.05 11.25 5.70
N LEU A 588 8.18 10.50 6.40
CA LEU A 588 8.54 9.70 7.57
C LEU A 588 9.16 8.34 7.19
N GLY A 589 9.34 8.04 5.90
CA GLY A 589 9.92 6.78 5.44
C GLY A 589 9.01 5.56 5.67
N MET A 590 7.73 5.78 6.00
CA MET A 590 6.75 4.70 6.20
C MET A 590 6.33 4.08 4.86
N VAL A 591 6.44 4.83 3.78
CA VAL A 591 6.09 4.46 2.41
C VAL A 591 7.15 5.03 1.46
N ASN A 592 7.59 4.26 0.47
CA ASN A 592 8.60 4.71 -0.48
C ASN A 592 7.99 5.34 -1.73
N LYS A 593 6.97 4.68 -2.30
CA LYS A 593 6.33 5.09 -3.57
C LYS A 593 4.83 4.81 -3.51
N PRO A 594 4.05 5.73 -2.94
CA PRO A 594 2.60 5.61 -2.88
C PRO A 594 1.97 5.82 -4.25
N ALA A 595 0.84 5.17 -4.49
CA ALA A 595 -0.03 5.45 -5.63
C ALA A 595 -1.43 5.87 -5.19
N VAL A 596 -2.02 6.83 -5.90
CA VAL A 596 -3.38 7.32 -5.67
C VAL A 596 -4.24 7.02 -6.88
N VAL A 597 -5.27 6.20 -6.67
CA VAL A 597 -6.23 5.77 -7.69
C VAL A 597 -7.47 6.64 -7.62
N ILE A 598 -7.78 7.32 -8.72
CA ILE A 598 -8.85 8.33 -8.78
C ILE A 598 -9.84 8.09 -9.93
N PRO A 599 -11.03 8.71 -9.91
CA PRO A 599 -11.96 8.69 -11.04
C PRO A 599 -11.31 9.17 -12.34
N ASN A 600 -11.67 8.55 -13.47
CA ASN A 600 -10.98 8.77 -14.76
C ASN A 600 -10.96 10.25 -15.22
N HIS A 601 -12.00 11.01 -14.89
CA HIS A 601 -12.13 12.41 -15.32
C HIS A 601 -11.39 13.40 -14.41
N MET A 602 -10.82 12.95 -13.29
CA MET A 602 -10.22 13.79 -12.26
C MET A 602 -8.70 13.90 -12.35
N LEU A 603 -8.04 13.20 -13.29
CA LEU A 603 -6.57 13.08 -13.31
C LEU A 603 -5.84 14.43 -13.32
N GLU A 604 -6.22 15.30 -14.26
CA GLU A 604 -5.59 16.61 -14.42
C GLU A 604 -5.89 17.53 -13.22
N GLN A 605 -7.13 17.52 -12.74
CA GLN A 605 -7.53 18.31 -11.57
C GLN A 605 -6.77 17.88 -10.31
N PHE A 606 -6.69 16.57 -10.06
CA PHE A 606 -6.03 16.02 -8.88
C PHE A 606 -4.53 16.28 -8.88
N ALA A 607 -3.86 16.07 -10.03
CA ALA A 607 -2.43 16.36 -10.18
C ALA A 607 -2.11 17.85 -9.97
N ARG A 608 -2.99 18.74 -10.46
CA ARG A 608 -2.89 20.18 -10.23
C ARG A 608 -3.09 20.55 -8.77
N GLU A 609 -4.17 20.09 -8.14
CA GLU A 609 -4.44 20.35 -6.70
C GLU A 609 -3.29 19.86 -5.82
N TRP A 610 -2.69 18.70 -6.15
CA TRP A 610 -1.51 18.20 -5.44
C TRP A 610 -0.38 19.22 -5.44
N LEU A 611 -0.03 19.78 -6.60
CA LEU A 611 1.07 20.73 -6.75
C LEU A 611 0.73 22.13 -6.24
N GLN A 612 -0.55 22.45 -6.08
CA GLN A 612 -0.98 23.65 -5.37
C GLN A 612 -0.78 23.50 -3.85
N ILE A 613 -0.96 22.30 -3.31
CA ILE A 613 -0.74 22.04 -1.87
C ILE A 613 0.75 21.78 -1.60
N TYR A 614 1.46 21.04 -2.44
CA TYR A 614 2.88 20.72 -2.32
C TYR A 614 3.63 21.05 -3.63
N PRO A 615 4.08 22.30 -3.82
CA PRO A 615 4.66 22.78 -5.09
C PRO A 615 5.93 22.06 -5.55
N GLN A 616 6.68 21.46 -4.61
CA GLN A 616 7.90 20.71 -4.91
C GLN A 616 7.68 19.20 -5.11
N ALA A 617 6.45 18.72 -4.96
CA ALA A 617 6.15 17.30 -5.12
C ALA A 617 6.42 16.84 -6.55
N ARG A 618 6.96 15.63 -6.68
CA ARG A 618 7.29 14.98 -7.94
C ARG A 618 6.26 13.88 -8.17
N ILE A 619 5.26 14.14 -9.00
CA ILE A 619 4.15 13.20 -9.22
C ILE A 619 4.14 12.61 -10.64
N LEU A 620 3.91 11.31 -10.74
CA LEU A 620 3.71 10.63 -12.02
C LEU A 620 2.22 10.44 -12.28
N ALA A 621 1.64 11.23 -13.19
CA ALA A 621 0.24 11.10 -13.57
C ALA A 621 0.07 10.13 -14.76
N ALA A 622 -0.85 9.16 -14.66
CA ALA A 622 -1.10 8.19 -15.70
C ALA A 622 -2.59 7.89 -15.94
N SER A 623 -3.00 7.96 -17.20
CA SER A 623 -4.33 7.56 -17.66
C SER A 623 -4.27 6.22 -18.39
N SER A 624 -5.44 5.64 -18.69
CA SER A 624 -5.52 4.46 -19.57
C SER A 624 -4.76 4.61 -20.89
N ALA A 625 -4.73 5.82 -21.47
CA ALA A 625 -4.06 6.07 -22.75
C ALA A 625 -2.53 5.98 -22.67
N ASP A 626 -1.98 6.12 -21.46
CA ASP A 626 -0.55 6.04 -21.16
C ASP A 626 -0.10 4.60 -20.88
N LEU A 627 -1.05 3.69 -20.64
CA LEU A 627 -0.80 2.25 -20.46
C LEU A 627 -1.27 1.40 -21.64
N ALA A 628 -1.50 2.01 -22.81
CA ALA A 628 -1.91 1.29 -24.01
C ALA A 628 -0.70 0.78 -24.81
N GLY A 629 -0.66 -0.54 -25.08
CA GLY A 629 0.39 -1.17 -25.89
C GLY A 629 1.79 -0.98 -25.29
N ASP A 630 2.77 -0.64 -26.12
CA ASP A 630 4.17 -0.46 -25.71
C ASP A 630 4.37 0.66 -24.67
N LYS A 631 3.44 1.62 -24.57
CA LYS A 631 3.50 2.68 -23.57
C LYS A 631 3.41 2.15 -22.14
N ARG A 632 2.77 0.99 -21.94
CA ARG A 632 2.72 0.32 -20.63
C ARG A 632 4.12 0.02 -20.10
N ARG A 633 5.02 -0.45 -20.97
CA ARG A 633 6.43 -0.70 -20.62
C ARG A 633 7.15 0.61 -20.28
N GLN A 634 6.89 1.67 -21.04
CA GLN A 634 7.44 3.00 -20.77
C GLN A 634 6.96 3.57 -19.42
N PHE A 635 5.69 3.37 -19.07
CA PHE A 635 5.15 3.76 -17.78
C PHE A 635 5.85 3.03 -16.63
N VAL A 636 5.97 1.70 -16.71
CA VAL A 636 6.67 0.90 -15.68
C VAL A 636 8.13 1.35 -15.56
N ALA A 637 8.84 1.52 -16.69
CA ALA A 637 10.21 2.01 -16.69
C ALA A 637 10.35 3.39 -16.04
N ARG A 638 9.47 4.35 -16.35
CA ARG A 638 9.46 5.69 -15.74
C ARG A 638 9.11 5.67 -14.26
N ALA A 639 8.17 4.81 -13.86
CA ALA A 639 7.81 4.63 -12.46
C ALA A 639 8.99 4.05 -11.67
N ALA A 640 9.67 3.04 -12.23
CA ALA A 640 10.81 2.37 -11.61
C ALA A 640 12.07 3.24 -11.53
N ALA A 641 12.41 3.93 -12.62
CA ALA A 641 13.70 4.61 -12.78
C ALA A 641 13.82 5.94 -12.03
N ASN A 642 12.70 6.57 -11.65
CA ASN A 642 12.71 7.87 -10.99
C ASN A 642 12.13 7.80 -9.55
N GLU A 643 12.55 8.73 -8.70
CA GLU A 643 12.10 8.86 -7.30
C GLU A 643 10.85 9.74 -7.15
N TRP A 644 9.69 9.19 -7.51
CA TRP A 644 8.39 9.88 -7.39
C TRP A 644 7.89 10.01 -5.95
N ASP A 645 7.38 11.20 -5.60
CA ASP A 645 6.59 11.44 -4.38
C ASP A 645 5.31 10.63 -4.35
N ALA A 646 4.65 10.51 -5.50
CA ALA A 646 3.48 9.67 -5.68
C ALA A 646 3.23 9.35 -7.16
N VAL A 647 2.52 8.26 -7.41
CA VAL A 647 1.96 7.92 -8.72
C VAL A 647 0.46 8.16 -8.70
N VAL A 648 -0.06 9.09 -9.49
CA VAL A 648 -1.50 9.36 -9.59
C VAL A 648 -2.03 8.65 -10.83
N MET A 649 -2.99 7.74 -10.67
CA MET A 649 -3.50 6.96 -11.79
C MET A 649 -5.02 6.91 -11.84
N THR A 650 -5.56 6.95 -13.04
CA THR A 650 -6.99 6.71 -13.21
C THR A 650 -7.33 5.27 -12.86
N ARG A 651 -8.53 5.02 -12.36
CA ARG A 651 -8.99 3.65 -12.08
C ARG A 651 -8.76 2.67 -13.24
N THR A 652 -9.07 3.11 -14.46
CA THR A 652 -8.88 2.27 -15.66
C THR A 652 -7.40 2.06 -16.02
N ALA A 653 -6.51 2.97 -15.63
CA ALA A 653 -5.07 2.79 -15.74
C ALA A 653 -4.59 1.73 -14.75
N PHE A 654 -5.00 1.84 -13.48
CA PHE A 654 -4.66 0.86 -12.44
C PHE A 654 -5.04 -0.57 -12.84
N GLN A 655 -6.25 -0.77 -13.36
CA GLN A 655 -6.73 -2.07 -13.86
C GLN A 655 -5.93 -2.67 -15.03
N ARG A 656 -5.08 -1.88 -15.71
CA ARG A 656 -4.23 -2.35 -16.82
C ARG A 656 -2.84 -2.80 -16.38
N VAL A 657 -2.48 -2.55 -15.11
CA VAL A 657 -1.24 -3.02 -14.52
C VAL A 657 -1.55 -4.33 -13.82
N SER A 658 -1.13 -5.44 -14.42
CA SER A 658 -1.33 -6.78 -13.86
C SER A 658 -0.32 -7.03 -12.74
N LEU A 659 -0.67 -7.90 -11.80
CA LEU A 659 0.26 -8.43 -10.82
C LEU A 659 1.21 -9.43 -11.50
N SER A 660 2.34 -9.71 -10.85
CA SER A 660 3.20 -10.82 -11.25
C SER A 660 2.45 -12.15 -11.08
N PRO A 661 2.70 -13.15 -11.96
CA PRO A 661 2.14 -14.50 -11.77
C PRO A 661 2.43 -15.07 -10.39
N GLU A 662 3.62 -14.79 -9.85
CA GLU A 662 4.06 -15.22 -8.52
C GLU A 662 3.22 -14.59 -7.41
N ALA A 663 2.93 -13.29 -7.48
CA ALA A 663 2.09 -12.61 -6.50
C ALA A 663 0.63 -13.08 -6.58
N GLU A 664 0.08 -13.21 -7.79
CA GLU A 664 -1.28 -13.75 -7.95
C GLU A 664 -1.39 -15.17 -7.40
N ALA A 665 -0.36 -16.00 -7.63
CA ALA A 665 -0.31 -17.35 -7.09
C ALA A 665 -0.19 -17.35 -5.56
N ALA A 666 0.62 -16.46 -4.98
CA ALA A 666 0.78 -16.33 -3.54
C ALA A 666 -0.54 -15.94 -2.84
N TYR A 667 -1.30 -15.02 -3.42
CA TYR A 667 -2.62 -14.60 -2.94
C TYR A 667 -3.63 -15.74 -2.97
N ILE A 668 -3.79 -16.41 -4.12
CA ILE A 668 -4.73 -17.53 -4.21
C ILE A 668 -4.30 -18.67 -3.26
N ASN A 669 -2.99 -18.87 -3.07
CA ASN A 669 -2.51 -19.87 -2.12
C ASN A 669 -2.79 -19.48 -0.66
N SER A 670 -2.77 -18.20 -0.26
CA SER A 670 -3.24 -17.81 1.08
C SER A 670 -4.73 -18.04 1.26
N GLU A 671 -5.55 -17.69 0.27
CA GLU A 671 -6.99 -17.97 0.28
C GLU A 671 -7.26 -19.47 0.45
N VAL A 672 -6.58 -20.31 -0.35
CA VAL A 672 -6.66 -21.77 -0.25
C VAL A 672 -6.19 -22.27 1.11
N THR A 673 -5.13 -21.68 1.68
CA THR A 673 -4.61 -22.04 3.00
C THR A 673 -5.61 -21.70 4.10
N GLN A 674 -6.25 -20.53 4.04
CA GLN A 674 -7.28 -20.12 4.99
C GLN A 674 -8.50 -21.05 4.92
N MET A 675 -9.01 -21.31 3.72
CA MET A 675 -10.12 -22.27 3.53
C MET A 675 -9.77 -23.68 4.00
N ARG A 676 -8.51 -24.12 3.83
CA ARG A 676 -8.04 -25.41 4.37
C ARG A 676 -7.98 -25.41 5.89
N ALA A 677 -7.51 -24.33 6.52
CA ALA A 677 -7.49 -24.20 7.97
C ALA A 677 -8.93 -24.26 8.55
N GLU A 678 -9.88 -23.60 7.90
CA GLU A 678 -11.31 -23.70 8.24
C GLU A 678 -11.83 -25.14 8.07
N LEU A 679 -11.48 -25.82 6.98
CA LEU A 679 -11.85 -27.21 6.75
C LEU A 679 -11.32 -28.16 7.84
N GLU A 680 -10.05 -28.01 8.22
CA GLU A 680 -9.43 -28.83 9.27
C GLU A 680 -10.04 -28.54 10.65
N ALA A 681 -10.35 -27.29 10.97
CA ALA A 681 -11.07 -26.95 12.19
C ALA A 681 -12.45 -27.66 12.26
N VAL A 682 -13.16 -27.73 11.14
CA VAL A 682 -14.44 -28.45 11.04
C VAL A 682 -14.27 -29.97 11.10
N LYS A 683 -13.19 -30.54 10.57
CA LYS A 683 -12.88 -31.98 10.66
C LYS A 683 -12.50 -32.40 12.07
N ASN A 684 -11.72 -31.58 12.77
CA ASN A 684 -11.32 -31.83 14.16
C ASN A 684 -12.52 -31.74 15.11
N SER A 685 -13.42 -30.77 14.90
CA SER A 685 -14.66 -30.66 15.69
C SER A 685 -15.63 -31.83 15.46
N GLU A 686 -15.56 -32.51 14.30
CA GLU A 686 -16.28 -33.77 14.04
C GLU A 686 -15.73 -34.95 14.85
N GLN A 687 -14.40 -35.06 15.00
CA GLN A 687 -13.75 -36.15 15.73
C GLN A 687 -14.08 -36.10 17.24
N ASP A 688 -14.14 -34.91 17.81
CA ASP A 688 -14.46 -34.72 19.24
C ASP A 688 -15.96 -34.90 19.56
N ASN A 689 -16.86 -34.59 18.62
CA ASN A 689 -18.32 -34.61 18.85
C ASN A 689 -19.06 -35.82 18.27
N GLY A 690 -18.38 -36.72 17.56
CA GLY A 690 -18.89 -38.05 17.23
C GLY A 690 -20.18 -38.14 16.39
N ARG A 691 -20.56 -37.15 15.57
CA ARG A 691 -21.57 -37.31 14.48
C ARG A 691 -21.73 -36.13 13.50
N ALA A 692 -21.49 -36.45 12.22
CA ALA A 692 -22.20 -36.07 10.97
C ALA A 692 -22.33 -34.59 10.53
N ASN A 693 -21.20 -33.96 10.20
CA ASN A 693 -21.02 -32.82 9.29
C ASN A 693 -20.52 -33.21 7.88
N SER A 694 -20.63 -34.49 7.48
CA SER A 694 -20.12 -34.99 6.18
C SER A 694 -20.55 -34.19 4.94
N SER A 695 -21.72 -33.54 4.94
CA SER A 695 -22.15 -32.68 3.83
C SER A 695 -21.47 -31.30 3.80
N ILE A 696 -21.06 -30.79 4.97
CA ILE A 696 -20.35 -29.50 5.11
C ILE A 696 -18.91 -29.66 4.64
N ILE A 697 -18.25 -30.73 5.10
CA ILE A 697 -16.90 -31.11 4.66
C ILE A 697 -16.84 -31.22 3.13
N LYS A 698 -17.78 -31.94 2.50
CA LYS A 698 -17.85 -32.06 1.04
C LYS A 698 -17.99 -30.73 0.30
N ARG A 699 -18.70 -29.75 0.87
CA ARG A 699 -18.87 -28.42 0.26
C ARG A 699 -17.58 -27.61 0.34
N LEU A 700 -16.94 -27.59 1.51
CA LEU A 700 -15.65 -26.91 1.70
C LEU A 700 -14.55 -27.56 0.85
N GLU A 701 -14.49 -28.89 0.79
CA GLU A 701 -13.57 -29.63 -0.10
C GLU A 701 -13.77 -29.25 -1.57
N LYS A 702 -15.03 -29.10 -2.03
CA LYS A 702 -15.32 -28.66 -3.39
C LYS A 702 -14.88 -27.21 -3.65
N ALA A 703 -15.05 -26.32 -2.68
CA ALA A 703 -14.64 -24.91 -2.80
C ALA A 703 -13.11 -24.79 -2.87
N VAL A 704 -12.40 -25.51 -1.99
CA VAL A 704 -10.93 -25.62 -2.00
C VAL A 704 -10.44 -26.14 -3.35
N LEU A 705 -11.02 -27.24 -3.86
CA LEU A 705 -10.64 -27.81 -5.16
C LEU A 705 -10.83 -26.81 -6.32
N ALA A 706 -11.95 -26.06 -6.33
CA ALA A 706 -12.21 -25.07 -7.38
C ALA A 706 -11.18 -23.93 -7.38
N GLN A 707 -10.74 -23.49 -6.20
CA GLN A 707 -9.70 -22.46 -6.07
C GLN A 707 -8.30 -22.99 -6.41
N GLU A 708 -8.00 -24.25 -6.09
CA GLU A 708 -6.77 -24.92 -6.55
C GLU A 708 -6.70 -25.07 -8.07
N GLU A 709 -7.83 -25.40 -8.71
CA GLU A 709 -7.92 -25.43 -10.18
C GLU A 709 -7.72 -24.05 -10.79
N ALA A 710 -8.28 -22.99 -10.17
CA ALA A 710 -8.06 -21.61 -10.58
C ALA A 710 -6.58 -21.19 -10.45
N LEU A 711 -5.92 -21.55 -9.33
CA LEU A 711 -4.49 -21.33 -9.12
C LEU A 711 -3.64 -21.98 -10.22
N LYS A 712 -3.94 -23.25 -10.52
CA LYS A 712 -3.23 -24.00 -11.56
C LYS A 712 -3.38 -23.35 -12.94
N ALA A 713 -4.60 -22.92 -13.29
CA ALA A 713 -4.86 -22.25 -14.56
C ALA A 713 -4.07 -20.92 -14.71
N LYS A 714 -3.84 -20.20 -13.60
CA LYS A 714 -3.04 -18.97 -13.61
C LYS A 714 -1.53 -19.23 -13.74
N LEU A 715 -1.02 -20.25 -13.06
CA LEU A 715 0.39 -20.65 -13.17
C LEU A 715 0.76 -21.10 -14.58
N ASP A 716 -0.19 -21.69 -15.31
CA ASP A 716 -0.01 -22.14 -16.70
C ASP A 716 -0.16 -21.00 -17.73
N ALA A 717 -0.56 -19.79 -17.33
CA ALA A 717 -0.78 -18.66 -18.23
C ALA A 717 0.54 -17.94 -18.60
N PRO A 718 0.75 -17.55 -19.87
CA PRO A 718 1.94 -16.82 -20.28
C PRO A 718 1.96 -15.39 -19.72
N ALA A 719 3.07 -15.03 -19.09
CA ALA A 719 3.30 -13.71 -18.49
C ALA A 719 4.11 -12.79 -19.42
N ASP A 720 3.93 -11.47 -19.29
CA ASP A 720 4.71 -10.44 -19.99
C ASP A 720 5.83 -9.93 -19.05
N PRO A 721 7.09 -10.36 -19.22
CA PRO A 721 8.15 -10.06 -18.26
C PRO A 721 8.43 -8.56 -18.14
N GLY A 722 8.53 -8.05 -16.91
CA GLY A 722 8.89 -6.66 -16.63
C GLY A 722 7.77 -5.63 -16.82
N ILE A 723 6.50 -6.07 -16.88
CA ILE A 723 5.33 -5.18 -16.99
C ILE A 723 4.28 -5.50 -15.91
N SER A 724 4.74 -5.88 -14.73
CA SER A 724 3.89 -6.14 -13.58
C SER A 724 3.87 -4.95 -12.60
N PHE A 725 2.90 -4.95 -11.68
CA PHE A 725 2.72 -3.91 -10.69
C PHE A 725 3.95 -3.73 -9.79
N GLU A 726 4.60 -4.83 -9.42
CA GLU A 726 5.76 -4.87 -8.53
C GLU A 726 6.96 -4.10 -9.10
N GLU A 727 7.15 -4.18 -10.42
CA GLU A 727 8.24 -3.51 -11.12
C GLU A 727 8.08 -1.99 -11.13
N THR A 728 6.88 -1.46 -10.86
CA THR A 728 6.70 -0.01 -10.67
C THR A 728 7.35 0.47 -9.37
N GLY A 729 7.55 -0.43 -8.41
CA GLY A 729 8.01 -0.14 -7.06
C GLY A 729 6.97 0.51 -6.16
N ILE A 730 5.68 0.49 -6.52
CA ILE A 730 4.58 1.02 -5.69
C ILE A 730 4.38 0.10 -4.47
N ASP A 731 4.35 0.69 -3.28
CA ASP A 731 4.25 -0.04 -2.00
C ASP A 731 3.07 0.38 -1.10
N TYR A 732 2.28 1.37 -1.52
CA TYR A 732 1.09 1.84 -0.81
C TYR A 732 0.03 2.37 -1.78
N LEU A 733 -1.26 2.14 -1.48
CA LEU A 733 -2.38 2.54 -2.33
C LEU A 733 -3.39 3.41 -1.57
N VAL A 734 -3.74 4.56 -2.14
CA VAL A 734 -4.88 5.37 -1.73
C VAL A 734 -5.93 5.32 -2.83
N VAL A 735 -7.17 4.97 -2.48
CA VAL A 735 -8.24 4.80 -3.46
C VAL A 735 -9.36 5.79 -3.16
N ASP A 736 -9.61 6.71 -4.08
CA ASP A 736 -10.77 7.58 -4.03
C ASP A 736 -12.01 6.86 -4.59
N GLU A 737 -13.16 7.08 -3.95
CA GLU A 737 -14.45 6.42 -4.25
C GLU A 737 -14.38 4.88 -4.42
N PRO A 738 -13.91 4.12 -3.42
CA PRO A 738 -13.69 2.68 -3.55
C PRO A 738 -14.97 1.88 -3.86
N ALA A 739 -16.14 2.38 -3.44
CA ALA A 739 -17.44 1.74 -3.68
C ALA A 739 -17.81 1.59 -5.17
N ARG A 740 -17.16 2.33 -6.07
CA ARG A 740 -17.38 2.19 -7.51
C ARG A 740 -16.57 1.05 -8.11
N LEU A 741 -15.56 0.51 -7.43
CA LEU A 741 -14.78 -0.65 -7.87
C LEU A 741 -15.67 -1.89 -7.93
N GLN A 742 -15.63 -2.63 -9.05
CA GLN A 742 -16.41 -3.88 -9.21
C GLN A 742 -15.99 -4.92 -8.17
N GLU A 743 -14.69 -4.91 -7.84
CA GLU A 743 -14.08 -5.54 -6.68
C GLU A 743 -13.04 -4.53 -6.16
N PRO A 744 -13.16 -3.99 -4.93
CA PRO A 744 -12.10 -3.19 -4.34
C PRO A 744 -10.83 -4.04 -4.25
N PRO A 745 -9.63 -3.48 -4.49
CA PRO A 745 -8.39 -4.25 -4.42
C PRO A 745 -8.31 -4.91 -3.04
N ASP A 746 -8.19 -6.23 -3.02
CA ASP A 746 -7.91 -6.96 -1.79
C ASP A 746 -6.48 -6.62 -1.38
N PRO A 747 -6.25 -6.04 -0.19
CA PRO A 747 -4.90 -5.70 0.28
C PRO A 747 -3.95 -6.90 0.29
N GLU A 748 -4.46 -8.12 0.48
CA GLU A 748 -3.66 -9.34 0.49
C GLU A 748 -3.16 -9.75 -0.90
N GLN A 749 -3.72 -9.16 -1.96
CA GLN A 749 -3.41 -9.49 -3.36
C GLN A 749 -2.09 -8.89 -3.86
N TYR A 750 -1.59 -7.82 -3.22
CA TYR A 750 -0.42 -7.07 -3.70
C TYR A 750 0.81 -7.34 -2.80
N PRO A 751 1.99 -7.68 -3.36
CA PRO A 751 3.18 -7.90 -2.55
C PRO A 751 3.63 -6.58 -1.94
N GLY A 752 3.80 -6.60 -0.63
CA GLY A 752 3.58 -5.42 0.19
C GLY A 752 2.57 -5.75 1.26
N GLY A 753 1.36 -6.22 0.93
CA GLY A 753 0.20 -6.39 1.84
C GLY A 753 0.43 -7.16 3.15
N ARG A 754 1.49 -7.97 3.27
CA ARG A 754 1.88 -8.65 4.52
C ARG A 754 2.78 -7.84 5.45
N ASN A 755 3.48 -6.82 4.94
CA ASN A 755 4.29 -5.84 5.67
C ASN A 755 3.89 -4.37 5.38
N SER A 756 2.95 -4.15 4.47
CA SER A 756 2.43 -2.86 4.08
C SER A 756 1.16 -2.63 4.86
N ARG A 757 1.14 -1.44 5.41
CA ARG A 757 0.02 -0.78 6.03
C ARG A 757 -1.10 -0.65 5.01
N LEU A 758 -1.91 -1.70 4.81
CA LEU A 758 -3.20 -1.66 4.12
C LEU A 758 -4.13 -2.71 4.76
N GLY A 759 -4.72 -2.39 5.91
CA GLY A 759 -5.73 -3.19 6.58
C GLY A 759 -7.10 -3.32 5.87
N THR A 760 -7.62 -4.53 6.04
CA THR A 760 -8.97 -5.01 5.80
C THR A 760 -9.94 -4.54 6.90
N ARG A 761 -11.23 -4.39 6.56
CA ARG A 761 -12.32 -4.09 7.51
C ARG A 761 -12.59 -5.26 8.47
N ILE A 762 -12.92 -4.94 9.72
CA ILE A 762 -14.02 -5.57 10.47
C ILE A 762 -14.93 -4.46 10.99
#